data_AF-A0AAW0YJ37-F1
#
_entry.id   AF-A0AAW0YJ37-F1
#
_cell.length_a   1.000
_cell.length_b   1.000
_cell.length_c   1.000
_cell.angle_alpha   90.00
_cell.angle_beta   90.00
_cell.angle_gamma   90.00
#
_symmetry.space_group_name_H-M   'P 1'
#
loop_
_entity.id
_entity.type
_entity.pdbx_description
1 polymer ?
#
loop_
_entity_poly.entity_id
_entity_poly.type
_entity_poly.pdbx_seq_one_letter_code
_entity_poly.pdbx_strand_id
1 'polypeptide(L)'
;MRLDEKRPALWVEHVLPDLPASGSHSGFLDANTVSVVVELLLTAEYLFLRHASTRIPSEVRNPQRRNHGHAPVVGFAGALLARTLMPIFVCVVLGRFIANALIRDTVNQIAYLEQATDRNSTGKPDGPEITIQEGAATQDLIEGISDDVLSGDLPTAQSSAALPLTFHPRGLSVLVVGSNRLAASRASTFFEAGANVIVTSQLPLSKVAQETQLLEEQGRITYTQLHTDGTQAWKKALADRDIALVCVADTLLGASTRRSVSSAQTIFKACSLLRVPINVSDHPALSTYTFPSVHRFIGNNGEPSNLQVAVSTNGQGCRLSGRIKRDIVSRLPDNVGAAVDNVGRLRARAKAKALKLSEEDGGPLNTPVPQIGTPSISRRTSVDKFEIHFSDEEQQLRRMRWVHQMSEYYSFEHLARLKDEDMDSALELWSGSGPLPHHEGKGKGKGRILLIGSGPGHPGLLTVAAHHALKTSTLILSDKLVPSEILALIPSTTKLHIAKKFPGNAEGAQNEMMELALEGAKRGEIVVRLKQGDPFVYGRGGEEVLYFRDHGFESVVIPGISSALAAPLMMGIPVTQRGVAESLVMCTGVGRQGKSVQLPGYVKSRTLVMLMGVARINQIIQVLTESEAAGRDGAAYPKHLPIGIVERASSPDQRVILSTLGGIEEALRKVEERPPGMMVVGWAALCLEGTGRVDVLDRGVDDEAQIVREWLGEEGYKIREGLSEEWKDILNG
;
A
#
# COMPACT_ATOMS: atom_id res chain seq x y z
N MET A 1 35.37 2.82 -42.62
CA MET A 1 36.17 1.77 -41.98
C MET A 1 35.28 1.05 -40.96
N ARG A 2 34.88 -0.20 -41.22
CA ARG A 2 34.29 -1.11 -40.23
C ARG A 2 35.44 -1.84 -39.53
N LEU A 3 35.26 -2.15 -38.23
CA LEU A 3 35.96 -3.08 -37.30
C LEU A 3 36.03 -2.37 -35.93
N ASP A 4 35.75 -2.96 -34.76
CA ASP A 4 35.27 -4.29 -34.40
C ASP A 4 34.73 -4.22 -32.95
N GLU A 5 33.60 -4.86 -32.67
CA GLU A 5 33.01 -4.98 -31.33
C GLU A 5 33.62 -6.19 -30.61
N LYS A 6 34.72 -6.03 -29.88
CA LYS A 6 35.20 -6.99 -28.87
C LYS A 6 36.37 -6.40 -28.06
N ARG A 7 36.26 -6.48 -26.73
CA ARG A 7 37.26 -6.25 -25.65
C ARG A 7 37.22 -4.87 -24.94
N PRO A 8 36.55 -4.79 -23.78
CA PRO A 8 36.85 -3.82 -22.72
C PRO A 8 37.66 -4.48 -21.56
N ALA A 9 38.54 -5.44 -21.87
CA ALA A 9 39.28 -6.22 -20.86
C ALA A 9 40.79 -5.86 -20.78
N LEU A 10 41.25 -4.78 -21.42
CA LEU A 10 42.68 -4.46 -21.53
C LEU A 10 43.10 -3.11 -20.93
N TRP A 11 42.23 -2.44 -20.18
CA TRP A 11 42.58 -1.18 -19.49
C TRP A 11 43.01 -1.35 -18.03
N VAL A 12 42.96 -2.57 -17.48
CA VAL A 12 43.28 -2.84 -16.06
C VAL A 12 44.74 -3.27 -15.83
N GLU A 13 45.50 -3.62 -16.88
CA GLU A 13 46.88 -4.13 -16.75
C GLU A 13 47.99 -3.08 -16.92
N HIS A 14 47.70 -1.79 -17.09
CA HIS A 14 48.74 -0.75 -17.34
C HIS A 14 48.78 0.39 -16.31
N VAL A 15 48.14 0.24 -15.13
CA VAL A 15 48.12 1.29 -14.07
C VAL A 15 48.54 0.77 -12.69
N LEU A 16 49.30 -0.33 -12.62
CA LEU A 16 49.91 -0.79 -11.35
C LEU A 16 51.43 -0.84 -11.53
N PRO A 17 52.23 0.03 -10.89
CA PRO A 17 53.64 -0.22 -10.73
C PRO A 17 53.88 -1.25 -9.60
N ASP A 18 54.96 -2.01 -9.77
CA ASP A 18 55.41 -3.15 -8.97
C ASP A 18 55.42 -2.92 -7.45
N LEU A 19 54.75 -3.82 -6.70
CA LEU A 19 54.96 -4.00 -5.26
C LEU A 19 55.81 -5.28 -5.04
N PRO A 20 56.90 -5.23 -4.26
CA PRO A 20 57.86 -6.32 -4.16
C PRO A 20 57.28 -7.53 -3.40
N ALA A 21 57.45 -8.71 -3.99
CA ALA A 21 57.16 -9.98 -3.34
C ALA A 21 58.25 -10.32 -2.31
N SER A 22 57.94 -10.22 -1.01
CA SER A 22 58.67 -10.97 0.01
C SER A 22 57.82 -11.27 1.24
N GLY A 23 57.57 -12.57 1.45
CA GLY A 23 57.56 -13.29 2.73
C GLY A 23 56.60 -12.87 3.87
N SER A 24 55.79 -13.85 4.27
CA SER A 24 55.16 -14.05 5.59
C SER A 24 53.72 -13.58 5.81
N HIS A 25 53.00 -14.44 6.54
CA HIS A 25 51.56 -14.53 6.69
C HIS A 25 50.91 -13.36 7.46
N SER A 26 50.10 -12.54 6.78
CA SER A 26 48.84 -11.96 7.31
C SER A 26 48.14 -11.16 6.22
N GLY A 27 46.99 -11.64 5.73
CA GLY A 27 46.18 -10.92 4.74
C GLY A 27 45.37 -9.80 5.39
N PHE A 28 45.96 -8.61 5.52
CA PHE A 28 45.26 -7.36 5.81
C PHE A 28 45.44 -6.42 4.59
N LEU A 29 44.33 -5.89 4.07
CA LEU A 29 44.35 -4.71 3.23
C LEU A 29 44.26 -3.50 4.16
N ASP A 30 45.24 -2.60 4.09
CA ASP A 30 45.29 -1.40 4.93
C ASP A 30 44.21 -0.38 4.51
N ALA A 31 43.88 0.56 5.41
CA ALA A 31 42.87 1.58 5.17
C ALA A 31 43.21 2.50 3.97
N ASN A 32 44.50 2.66 3.65
CA ASN A 32 44.96 3.43 2.49
C ASN A 32 44.59 2.75 1.18
N THR A 33 44.68 1.43 1.11
CA THR A 33 44.32 0.66 -0.08
C THR A 33 42.82 0.71 -0.34
N VAL A 34 42.00 0.73 0.73
CA VAL A 34 40.54 0.91 0.63
C VAL A 34 40.20 2.34 0.18
N SER A 35 40.90 3.35 0.69
CA SER A 35 40.73 4.75 0.27
C SER A 35 41.04 4.95 -1.21
N VAL A 36 42.13 4.34 -1.70
CA VAL A 36 42.56 4.42 -3.10
C VAL A 36 41.55 3.74 -4.04
N VAL A 37 40.95 2.62 -3.64
CA VAL A 37 39.91 1.95 -4.44
C VAL A 37 38.63 2.77 -4.52
N VAL A 38 38.25 3.44 -3.43
CA VAL A 38 37.08 4.34 -3.41
C VAL A 38 37.33 5.59 -4.25
N GLU A 39 38.52 6.19 -4.17
CA GLU A 39 38.93 7.31 -5.04
C GLU A 39 38.95 6.93 -6.53
N LEU A 40 39.47 5.75 -6.88
CA LEU A 40 39.47 5.26 -8.27
C LEU A 40 38.04 5.07 -8.82
N LEU A 41 37.11 4.58 -8.00
CA LEU A 41 35.70 4.39 -8.39
C LEU A 41 34.98 5.72 -8.57
N LEU A 42 35.22 6.70 -7.68
CA LEU A 42 34.64 8.04 -7.78
C LEU A 42 35.24 8.84 -8.95
N THR A 43 36.53 8.66 -9.24
CA THR A 43 37.20 9.30 -10.38
C THR A 43 36.71 8.72 -11.71
N ALA A 44 36.44 7.41 -11.76
CA ALA A 44 35.82 6.77 -12.92
C ALA A 44 34.39 7.28 -13.18
N GLU A 45 33.60 7.50 -12.11
CA GLU A 45 32.26 8.10 -12.19
C GLU A 45 32.30 9.54 -12.74
N TYR A 46 33.23 10.36 -12.22
CA TYR A 46 33.42 11.74 -12.68
C TYR A 46 33.84 11.84 -14.15
N LEU A 47 34.77 10.99 -14.60
CA LEU A 47 35.21 10.96 -16.00
C LEU A 47 34.11 10.48 -16.94
N PHE A 48 33.28 9.52 -16.53
CA PHE A 48 32.16 9.02 -17.32
C PHE A 48 31.06 10.09 -17.49
N LEU A 49 30.73 10.82 -16.42
CA LEU A 49 29.77 11.92 -16.46
C LEU A 49 30.27 13.11 -17.30
N ARG A 50 31.58 13.42 -17.23
CA ARG A 50 32.20 14.49 -18.02
C ARG A 50 32.26 14.15 -19.52
N HIS A 51 32.43 12.87 -19.87
CA HIS A 51 32.40 12.42 -21.27
C HIS A 51 30.97 12.38 -21.86
N ALA A 52 29.96 12.12 -21.03
CA ALA A 52 28.55 12.20 -21.43
C ALA A 52 28.05 13.64 -21.65
N SER A 53 28.62 14.62 -20.92
CA SER A 53 28.25 16.04 -21.02
C SER A 53 28.80 16.77 -22.25
N THR A 54 29.85 16.26 -22.92
CA THR A 54 30.54 16.96 -24.02
C THR A 54 30.01 16.60 -25.42
N ARG A 55 28.95 15.78 -25.54
CA ARG A 55 28.30 15.42 -26.82
C ARG A 55 26.81 15.78 -26.88
N ILE A 56 26.47 17.04 -26.58
CA ILE A 56 25.17 17.62 -26.93
C ILE A 56 25.42 18.74 -27.96
N PRO A 57 25.10 18.56 -29.26
CA PRO A 57 25.26 19.63 -30.23
C PRO A 57 24.25 20.75 -30.01
N SER A 58 24.74 21.99 -30.08
CA SER A 58 23.97 23.22 -29.96
C SER A 58 23.29 23.61 -31.29
N GLU A 59 22.29 22.87 -31.74
CA GLU A 59 21.37 23.32 -32.79
C GLU A 59 19.97 22.74 -32.52
N VAL A 60 19.00 23.59 -32.19
CA VAL A 60 17.59 23.61 -32.64
C VAL A 60 16.91 24.75 -31.87
N ARG A 61 17.01 25.97 -32.41
CA ARG A 61 16.09 27.08 -32.14
C ARG A 61 15.25 27.24 -33.42
N ASN A 62 13.93 27.28 -33.24
CA ASN A 62 12.86 27.71 -34.16
C ASN A 62 12.03 26.58 -34.85
N PRO A 63 10.67 26.66 -34.82
CA PRO A 63 9.78 25.56 -35.19
C PRO A 63 9.08 25.83 -36.53
N GLN A 64 9.40 25.09 -37.59
CA GLN A 64 8.46 24.79 -38.69
C GLN A 64 8.95 23.58 -39.52
N ARG A 65 7.99 22.73 -39.89
CA ARG A 65 8.01 21.58 -40.83
C ARG A 65 8.27 20.17 -40.25
N ARG A 66 7.26 19.32 -40.47
CA ARG A 66 7.21 17.86 -40.26
C ARG A 66 8.06 17.11 -41.28
N ASN A 67 8.79 16.05 -40.88
CA ASN A 67 8.46 14.64 -41.15
C ASN A 67 9.59 13.65 -40.81
N HIS A 68 9.19 12.54 -40.17
CA HIS A 68 9.70 11.14 -40.24
C HIS A 68 11.13 10.80 -39.78
N GLY A 69 11.22 9.87 -38.81
CA GLY A 69 12.36 8.94 -38.65
C GLY A 69 13.20 9.11 -37.36
N HIS A 70 13.07 8.14 -36.44
CA HIS A 70 13.98 7.75 -35.35
C HIS A 70 14.80 8.82 -34.60
N ALA A 71 14.41 9.11 -33.35
CA ALA A 71 15.26 9.74 -32.32
C ALA A 71 16.06 8.69 -31.52
N PRO A 72 17.26 9.02 -30.98
CA PRO A 72 18.18 8.04 -30.40
C PRO A 72 17.80 7.68 -28.95
N VAL A 73 17.40 6.43 -28.73
CA VAL A 73 16.98 5.87 -27.42
C VAL A 73 18.17 5.50 -26.49
N VAL A 74 19.41 5.66 -26.94
CA VAL A 74 20.59 5.08 -26.27
C VAL A 74 21.13 5.95 -25.12
N GLY A 75 20.88 7.27 -25.09
CA GLY A 75 21.41 8.17 -24.05
C GLY A 75 20.62 8.18 -22.73
N PHE A 76 19.31 7.97 -22.79
CA PHE A 76 18.43 8.13 -21.62
C PHE A 76 18.38 6.87 -20.73
N ALA A 77 18.55 5.69 -21.33
CA ALA A 77 18.53 4.42 -20.60
C ALA A 77 19.80 4.20 -19.74
N GLY A 78 20.96 4.65 -20.22
CA GLY A 78 22.23 4.53 -19.47
C GLY A 78 22.29 5.41 -18.22
N ALA A 79 21.77 6.64 -18.31
CA ALA A 79 21.70 7.56 -17.16
C ALA A 79 20.70 7.11 -16.09
N LEU A 80 19.59 6.45 -16.50
CA LEU A 80 18.61 5.89 -15.58
C LEU A 80 19.16 4.63 -14.89
N LEU A 81 19.82 3.73 -15.62
CA LEU A 81 20.45 2.53 -15.04
C LEU A 81 21.49 2.90 -13.97
N ALA A 82 22.37 3.88 -14.24
CA ALA A 82 23.39 4.31 -13.29
C ALA A 82 22.80 4.90 -12.01
N ARG A 83 21.73 5.71 -12.12
CA ARG A 83 21.06 6.33 -10.95
C ARG A 83 20.30 5.35 -10.07
N THR A 84 19.78 4.24 -10.62
CA THR A 84 19.02 3.25 -9.83
C THR A 84 19.83 2.05 -9.35
N LEU A 85 20.77 1.54 -10.15
CA LEU A 85 21.47 0.28 -9.81
C LEU A 85 22.71 0.50 -8.95
N MET A 86 23.37 1.65 -9.06
CA MET A 86 24.62 1.90 -8.33
C MET A 86 24.41 2.11 -6.81
N PRO A 87 23.36 2.81 -6.32
CA PRO A 87 23.06 2.88 -4.89
C PRO A 87 22.71 1.51 -4.29
N ILE A 88 22.02 0.66 -5.06
CA ILE A 88 21.69 -0.72 -4.66
C ILE A 88 22.96 -1.56 -4.59
N PHE A 89 23.86 -1.41 -5.56
CA PHE A 89 25.14 -2.11 -5.56
C PHE A 89 26.02 -1.67 -4.39
N VAL A 90 26.07 -0.38 -4.08
CA VAL A 90 26.78 0.16 -2.90
C VAL A 90 26.15 -0.36 -1.60
N CYS A 91 24.82 -0.34 -1.44
CA CYS A 91 24.15 -0.89 -0.25
C CYS A 91 24.38 -2.40 -0.07
N VAL A 92 24.38 -3.18 -1.16
CA VAL A 92 24.62 -4.63 -1.12
C VAL A 92 26.09 -4.94 -0.80
N VAL A 93 27.03 -4.18 -1.34
CA VAL A 93 28.46 -4.33 -1.06
C VAL A 93 28.78 -3.88 0.37
N LEU A 94 28.26 -2.73 0.82
CA LEU A 94 28.43 -2.24 2.20
C LEU A 94 27.75 -3.18 3.21
N GLY A 95 26.55 -3.67 2.89
CA GLY A 95 25.82 -4.63 3.72
C GLY A 95 26.54 -5.97 3.83
N ARG A 96 27.13 -6.47 2.74
CA ARG A 96 28.01 -7.65 2.77
C ARG A 96 29.29 -7.39 3.55
N PHE A 97 29.85 -6.18 3.48
CA PHE A 97 31.06 -5.81 4.21
C PHE A 97 30.81 -5.72 5.73
N ILE A 98 29.69 -5.13 6.14
CA ILE A 98 29.25 -5.05 7.55
C ILE A 98 28.87 -6.45 8.08
N ALA A 99 28.17 -7.26 7.28
CA ALA A 99 27.87 -8.63 7.66
C ALA A 99 29.14 -9.49 7.78
N ASN A 100 30.10 -9.34 6.86
CA ASN A 100 31.38 -10.02 6.98
C ASN A 100 32.22 -9.50 8.15
N ALA A 101 32.15 -8.21 8.49
CA ALA A 101 32.80 -7.67 9.68
C ALA A 101 32.19 -8.23 10.98
N LEU A 102 30.86 -8.32 11.06
CA LEU A 102 30.15 -8.95 12.20
C LEU A 102 30.40 -10.46 12.30
N ILE A 103 30.44 -11.17 11.17
CA ILE A 103 30.79 -12.60 11.11
C ILE A 103 32.26 -12.79 11.52
N ARG A 104 33.17 -11.91 11.09
CA ARG A 104 34.59 -11.96 11.45
C ARG A 104 34.82 -11.63 12.93
N ASP A 105 34.01 -10.76 13.53
CA ASP A 105 34.03 -10.48 14.98
C ASP A 105 33.51 -11.69 15.78
N THR A 106 32.54 -12.43 15.24
CA THR A 106 32.04 -13.69 15.81
C THR A 106 33.08 -14.83 15.67
N VAL A 107 33.77 -14.92 14.54
CA VAL A 107 34.87 -15.90 14.32
C VAL A 107 36.09 -15.56 15.17
N ASN A 108 36.39 -14.27 15.38
CA ASN A 108 37.43 -13.83 16.31
C ASN A 108 37.05 -14.14 17.76
N GLN A 109 35.77 -14.07 18.15
CA GLN A 109 35.31 -14.56 19.45
C GLN A 109 35.50 -16.07 19.62
N ILE A 110 35.29 -16.86 18.55
CA ILE A 110 35.55 -18.31 18.57
C ILE A 110 37.05 -18.60 18.66
N ALA A 111 37.89 -17.93 17.86
CA ALA A 111 39.35 -18.10 17.91
C ALA A 111 39.98 -17.58 19.21
N TYR A 112 39.41 -16.54 19.82
CA TYR A 112 39.83 -16.03 21.13
C TYR A 112 39.41 -16.98 22.26
N LEU A 113 38.24 -17.62 22.16
CA LEU A 113 37.82 -18.67 23.08
C LEU A 113 38.68 -19.93 22.95
N GLU A 114 39.07 -20.32 21.74
CA GLU A 114 39.99 -21.45 21.49
C GLU A 114 41.43 -21.16 21.99
N GLN A 115 41.96 -19.95 21.77
CA GLN A 115 43.26 -19.54 22.34
C GLN A 115 43.23 -19.34 23.86
N ALA A 116 42.09 -18.94 24.43
CA ALA A 116 41.94 -18.83 25.88
C ALA A 116 41.86 -20.21 26.56
N THR A 117 41.35 -21.24 25.87
CA THR A 117 41.44 -22.63 26.34
C THR A 117 42.86 -23.21 26.26
N ASP A 118 43.67 -22.84 25.26
CA ASP A 118 45.07 -23.32 25.14
C ASP A 118 46.06 -22.61 26.08
N ARG A 119 45.76 -21.39 26.53
CA ARG A 119 46.63 -20.62 27.47
C ARG A 119 46.51 -21.05 28.94
N ASN A 120 45.59 -21.95 29.29
CA ASN A 120 45.53 -22.53 30.65
C ASN A 120 46.51 -23.69 30.87
N SER A 121 47.37 -24.02 29.89
CA SER A 121 48.55 -24.83 30.12
C SER A 121 49.83 -24.05 29.78
N THR A 122 50.63 -23.82 30.83
CA THR A 122 52.06 -23.42 30.85
C THR A 122 52.40 -21.91 30.95
N GLY A 123 52.91 -21.53 32.14
CA GLY A 123 54.13 -20.71 32.36
C GLY A 123 54.16 -19.20 32.01
N LYS A 124 54.29 -18.35 33.04
CA LYS A 124 54.89 -16.97 33.03
C LYS A 124 56.34 -16.97 32.44
N PRO A 125 57.01 -15.84 32.06
CA PRO A 125 56.90 -14.46 32.62
C PRO A 125 57.15 -13.21 31.69
N ASP A 126 56.98 -12.01 32.30
CA ASP A 126 57.65 -10.68 32.16
C ASP A 126 57.50 -9.66 30.98
N GLY A 127 56.93 -8.47 31.32
CA GLY A 127 57.40 -7.10 31.00
C GLY A 127 56.81 -6.32 29.78
N PRO A 128 56.84 -4.96 29.74
CA PRO A 128 56.58 -3.94 30.77
C PRO A 128 55.45 -2.93 30.41
N GLU A 129 55.03 -2.12 31.40
CA GLU A 129 54.07 -1.01 31.30
C GLU A 129 54.58 0.14 30.39
N ILE A 130 53.68 0.72 29.59
CA ILE A 130 53.92 1.98 28.88
C ILE A 130 52.85 3.01 29.25
N THR A 131 53.30 4.01 29.99
CA THR A 131 52.66 5.30 30.31
C THR A 131 52.63 6.17 29.04
N ILE A 132 51.48 6.75 28.69
CA ILE A 132 51.36 7.70 27.57
C ILE A 132 51.48 9.13 28.11
N GLN A 133 52.54 9.83 27.69
CA GLN A 133 52.71 11.27 27.82
C GLN A 133 52.02 11.99 26.65
N GLU A 134 51.28 13.06 26.95
CA GLU A 134 50.74 14.01 25.97
C GLU A 134 51.86 14.89 25.39
N GLY A 135 51.84 15.13 24.07
CA GLY A 135 52.54 16.26 23.46
C GLY A 135 53.07 16.07 22.04
N ALA A 136 52.47 16.82 21.12
CA ALA A 136 53.07 17.42 19.92
C ALA A 136 53.52 16.52 18.75
N ALA A 137 52.59 16.26 17.82
CA ALA A 137 52.91 16.11 16.39
C ALA A 137 51.64 16.20 15.52
N THR A 138 50.98 17.35 15.50
CA THR A 138 49.92 17.66 14.52
C THR A 138 49.96 19.14 14.23
N GLN A 139 50.87 19.57 13.35
CA GLN A 139 50.82 20.95 12.82
C GLN A 139 51.29 21.12 11.37
N ASP A 140 51.80 20.09 10.69
CA ASP A 140 52.28 20.23 9.31
C ASP A 140 51.57 19.26 8.36
N LEU A 141 50.28 19.48 8.06
CA LEU A 141 49.59 18.92 6.87
C LEU A 141 48.17 19.47 6.66
N ILE A 142 47.88 20.72 7.09
CA ILE A 142 46.61 21.39 6.82
C ILE A 142 46.87 22.75 6.16
N GLU A 143 47.33 22.73 4.93
CA GLU A 143 47.18 23.85 4.00
C GLU A 143 46.77 23.27 2.65
N GLY A 144 45.48 23.39 2.31
CA GLY A 144 45.00 23.06 0.97
C GLY A 144 43.73 22.24 0.86
N ILE A 145 42.72 22.42 1.74
CA ILE A 145 41.34 22.05 1.42
C ILE A 145 40.45 23.21 1.85
N SER A 146 39.84 23.89 0.89
CA SER A 146 38.84 24.94 1.10
C SER A 146 37.60 24.38 1.81
N ASP A 147 37.16 25.08 2.87
CA ASP A 147 36.03 24.75 3.76
C ASP A 147 34.61 24.70 3.11
N ASP A 148 34.49 24.62 1.79
CA ASP A 148 33.20 24.78 1.08
C ASP A 148 32.50 23.46 0.67
N VAL A 149 32.89 22.29 1.19
CA VAL A 149 32.28 20.99 0.80
C VAL A 149 31.70 20.18 1.97
N LEU A 150 31.79 20.65 3.22
CA LEU A 150 31.24 19.96 4.40
C LEU A 150 30.14 20.75 5.14
N SER A 151 29.39 21.60 4.43
CA SER A 151 28.19 22.28 4.95
C SER A 151 26.90 21.44 4.84
N GLY A 152 27.03 20.11 4.83
CA GLY A 152 25.90 19.20 4.99
C GLY A 152 25.87 18.68 6.41
N ASP A 153 25.03 19.27 7.28
CA ASP A 153 24.75 18.76 8.61
C ASP A 153 24.44 17.26 8.55
N LEU A 154 25.37 16.42 9.03
CA LEU A 154 25.05 15.03 9.38
C LEU A 154 23.94 15.10 10.44
N PRO A 155 22.78 14.45 10.24
CA PRO A 155 21.68 14.56 11.19
C PRO A 155 22.17 14.08 12.56
N THR A 156 22.22 15.01 13.51
CA THR A 156 22.49 14.71 14.91
C THR A 156 21.40 13.75 15.37
N ALA A 157 21.77 12.56 15.85
CA ALA A 157 20.82 11.52 16.25
C ALA A 157 19.84 12.07 17.31
N GLN A 158 18.64 12.46 16.87
CA GLN A 158 17.58 12.95 17.74
C GLN A 158 16.81 11.77 18.33
N SER A 159 16.85 11.65 19.67
CA SER A 159 16.03 10.79 20.53
C SER A 159 16.39 9.30 20.64
N SER A 160 16.55 8.83 21.88
CA SER A 160 16.84 7.43 22.25
C SER A 160 15.59 6.54 22.16
N ALA A 161 14.97 6.45 21.00
CA ALA A 161 13.88 5.50 20.79
C ALA A 161 14.39 4.07 21.02
N ALA A 162 13.60 3.22 21.70
CA ALA A 162 13.96 1.83 21.88
C ALA A 162 13.92 1.10 20.53
N LEU A 163 14.90 0.24 20.27
CA LEU A 163 14.90 -0.63 19.09
C LEU A 163 13.82 -1.73 19.28
N PRO A 164 12.77 -1.77 18.45
CA PRO A 164 11.77 -2.83 18.55
C PRO A 164 12.38 -4.15 18.06
N LEU A 165 12.42 -5.15 18.94
CA LEU A 165 12.92 -6.49 18.66
C LEU A 165 11.92 -7.55 19.12
N THR A 166 11.84 -8.65 18.39
CA THR A 166 11.11 -9.86 18.79
C THR A 166 12.06 -10.87 19.40
N PHE A 167 11.98 -11.05 20.72
CA PHE A 167 12.86 -11.94 21.48
C PHE A 167 12.24 -13.34 21.65
N HIS A 168 13.02 -14.40 21.40
CA HIS A 168 12.60 -15.80 21.50
C HIS A 168 13.38 -16.54 22.59
N PRO A 169 12.95 -16.52 23.87
CA PRO A 169 13.71 -17.06 25.00
C PRO A 169 13.62 -18.59 25.16
N ARG A 170 13.47 -19.34 24.07
CA ARG A 170 13.22 -20.79 24.15
C ARG A 170 14.38 -21.52 24.85
N GLY A 171 14.09 -22.17 25.97
CA GLY A 171 15.07 -22.89 26.78
C GLY A 171 16.00 -21.99 27.62
N LEU A 172 15.87 -20.66 27.55
CA LEU A 172 16.65 -19.74 28.35
C LEU A 172 16.04 -19.57 29.75
N SER A 173 16.90 -19.46 30.76
CA SER A 173 16.48 -19.18 32.14
C SER A 173 16.13 -17.70 32.30
N VAL A 174 14.87 -17.42 32.66
CA VAL A 174 14.37 -16.05 32.89
C VAL A 174 14.00 -15.89 34.35
N LEU A 175 14.51 -14.84 34.99
CA LEU A 175 14.21 -14.54 36.38
C LEU A 175 13.12 -13.46 36.48
N VAL A 176 12.00 -13.81 37.10
CA VAL A 176 10.96 -12.86 37.49
C VAL A 176 11.04 -12.61 38.99
N VAL A 177 11.26 -11.36 39.36
CA VAL A 177 11.42 -10.93 40.75
C VAL A 177 10.15 -10.21 41.19
N GLY A 178 9.35 -10.85 42.04
CA GLY A 178 8.16 -10.26 42.63
C GLY A 178 7.21 -11.25 43.28
N SER A 179 6.27 -10.71 44.06
CA SER A 179 5.28 -11.51 44.81
C SER A 179 3.82 -11.23 44.43
N ASN A 180 3.58 -10.23 43.58
CA ASN A 180 2.26 -9.73 43.23
C ASN A 180 1.68 -10.39 41.95
N ARG A 181 0.44 -10.02 41.58
CA ARG A 181 -0.22 -10.47 40.34
C ARG A 181 0.52 -10.07 39.05
N LEU A 182 1.24 -8.95 39.08
CA LEU A 182 2.04 -8.51 37.93
C LEU A 182 3.19 -9.50 37.67
N ALA A 183 3.84 -10.00 38.73
CA ALA A 183 4.86 -11.03 38.63
C ALA A 183 4.30 -12.31 37.99
N ALA A 184 3.13 -12.77 38.43
CA ALA A 184 2.45 -13.92 37.84
C ALA A 184 2.15 -13.72 36.34
N SER A 185 1.64 -12.55 35.96
CA SER A 185 1.35 -12.19 34.56
C SER A 185 2.61 -12.19 33.69
N ARG A 186 3.72 -11.63 34.19
CA ARG A 186 5.02 -11.65 33.50
C ARG A 186 5.59 -13.05 33.38
N ALA A 187 5.48 -13.86 34.43
CA ALA A 187 5.90 -15.25 34.43
C ALA A 187 5.15 -16.07 33.37
N SER A 188 3.81 -15.95 33.30
CA SER A 188 3.00 -16.61 32.24
C SER A 188 3.45 -16.19 30.84
N THR A 189 3.71 -14.89 30.63
CA THR A 189 4.16 -14.37 29.32
C THR A 189 5.49 -15.00 28.88
N PHE A 190 6.46 -15.13 29.78
CA PHE A 190 7.74 -15.75 29.46
C PHE A 190 7.62 -17.27 29.25
N PHE A 191 6.78 -17.95 30.04
CA PHE A 191 6.51 -19.37 29.87
C PHE A 191 5.85 -19.66 28.52
N GLU A 192 4.85 -18.88 28.12
CA GLU A 192 4.21 -18.96 26.80
C GLU A 192 5.18 -18.69 25.64
N ALA A 193 6.27 -17.95 25.89
CA ALA A 193 7.36 -17.73 24.95
C ALA A 193 8.40 -18.86 24.91
N GLY A 194 8.26 -19.87 25.78
CA GLY A 194 9.12 -21.06 25.87
C GLY A 194 10.32 -20.92 26.81
N ALA A 195 10.34 -19.93 27.69
CA ALA A 195 11.41 -19.75 28.66
C ALA A 195 11.30 -20.71 29.85
N ASN A 196 12.45 -21.03 30.45
CA ASN A 196 12.50 -21.65 31.77
C ASN A 196 12.35 -20.55 32.82
N VAL A 197 11.14 -20.37 33.35
CA VAL A 197 10.81 -19.23 34.21
C VAL A 197 11.05 -19.55 35.68
N ILE A 198 11.92 -18.76 36.31
CA ILE A 198 12.19 -18.80 37.73
C ILE A 198 11.54 -17.58 38.37
N VAL A 199 10.64 -17.79 39.33
CA VAL A 199 10.03 -16.70 40.10
C VAL A 199 10.68 -16.63 41.47
N THR A 200 11.03 -15.44 41.92
CA THR A 200 11.63 -15.24 43.25
C THR A 200 11.02 -14.07 44.01
N SER A 201 10.87 -14.26 45.32
CA SER A 201 10.53 -13.21 46.26
C SER A 201 11.15 -13.47 47.65
N GLN A 202 11.04 -12.48 48.54
CA GLN A 202 11.43 -12.64 49.96
C GLN A 202 10.38 -13.40 50.78
N LEU A 203 9.17 -13.59 50.24
CA LEU A 203 8.08 -14.29 50.91
C LEU A 203 8.14 -15.80 50.64
N PRO A 204 7.60 -16.65 51.52
CA PRO A 204 7.36 -18.04 51.19
C PRO A 204 6.25 -18.16 50.12
N LEU A 205 6.23 -19.27 49.37
CA LEU A 205 5.25 -19.53 48.30
C LEU A 205 3.79 -19.38 48.78
N SER A 206 3.49 -19.76 50.02
CA SER A 206 2.14 -19.62 50.59
C SER A 206 1.64 -18.19 50.74
N LYS A 207 2.54 -17.19 50.66
CA LYS A 207 2.22 -15.77 50.83
C LYS A 207 2.35 -14.94 49.55
N VAL A 208 2.72 -15.54 48.41
CA VAL A 208 2.70 -14.84 47.11
C VAL A 208 1.32 -14.92 46.46
N ALA A 209 1.10 -14.15 45.39
CA ALA A 209 -0.15 -14.16 44.64
C ALA A 209 -0.60 -15.59 44.26
N GLN A 210 -1.89 -15.86 44.39
CA GLN A 210 -2.49 -17.19 44.15
C GLN A 210 -2.20 -17.69 42.73
N GLU A 211 -2.12 -16.78 41.75
CA GLU A 211 -1.79 -17.08 40.37
C GLU A 211 -0.37 -17.64 40.23
N THR A 212 0.60 -17.14 40.99
CA THR A 212 1.97 -17.70 41.04
C THR A 212 1.97 -19.09 41.67
N GLN A 213 1.20 -19.30 42.73
CA GLN A 213 1.08 -20.61 43.37
C GLN A 213 0.53 -21.66 42.40
N LEU A 214 -0.52 -21.30 41.65
CA LEU A 214 -1.11 -22.18 40.63
C LEU A 214 -0.13 -22.50 39.49
N LEU A 215 0.66 -21.53 39.03
CA LEU A 215 1.67 -21.76 38.00
C LEU A 215 2.76 -22.74 38.45
N GLU A 216 3.17 -22.68 39.72
CA GLU A 216 4.11 -23.62 40.34
C GLU A 216 3.51 -25.03 40.38
N GLU A 217 2.28 -25.16 40.89
CA GLU A 217 1.57 -26.44 41.00
C GLU A 217 1.38 -27.13 39.65
N GLN A 218 1.20 -26.33 38.59
CA GLN A 218 1.08 -26.81 37.21
C GLN A 218 2.44 -27.13 36.56
N GLY A 219 3.56 -26.94 37.26
CA GLY A 219 4.91 -27.15 36.74
C GLY A 219 5.30 -26.18 35.61
N ARG A 220 4.66 -25.00 35.54
CA ARG A 220 4.93 -23.99 34.51
C ARG A 220 6.07 -23.05 34.89
N ILE A 221 6.34 -22.92 36.18
CA ILE A 221 7.42 -22.07 36.71
C ILE A 221 8.14 -22.81 37.83
N THR A 222 9.31 -22.31 38.21
CA THR A 222 10.03 -22.74 39.41
C THR A 222 10.13 -21.58 40.39
N TYR A 223 9.62 -21.75 41.60
CA TYR A 223 9.66 -20.74 42.64
C TYR A 223 10.87 -20.97 43.53
N THR A 224 11.63 -19.90 43.79
CA THR A 224 12.65 -19.93 44.84
C THR A 224 12.46 -18.75 45.77
N GLN A 225 12.42 -19.01 47.07
CA GLN A 225 12.55 -17.96 48.06
C GLN A 225 14.03 -17.55 48.16
N LEU A 226 14.35 -16.33 47.73
CA LEU A 226 15.71 -15.78 47.81
C LEU A 226 15.73 -14.58 48.77
N HIS A 227 16.61 -14.68 49.76
CA HIS A 227 17.00 -13.60 50.64
C HIS A 227 18.39 -13.11 50.21
N THR A 228 18.44 -12.15 49.29
CA THR A 228 19.68 -11.63 48.72
C THR A 228 19.74 -10.12 48.87
N ASP A 229 20.72 -9.65 49.63
CA ASP A 229 21.00 -8.24 49.84
C ASP A 229 22.39 -7.89 49.29
N GLY A 230 22.46 -6.82 48.50
CA GLY A 230 23.71 -6.31 47.92
C GLY A 230 24.07 -6.83 46.52
N THR A 231 24.86 -6.04 45.80
CA THR A 231 25.13 -6.24 44.36
C THR A 231 25.90 -7.53 44.08
N GLN A 232 26.86 -7.89 44.93
CA GLN A 232 27.67 -9.11 44.75
C GLN A 232 26.87 -10.39 44.95
N ALA A 233 25.93 -10.37 45.92
CA ALA A 233 25.08 -11.52 46.18
C ALA A 233 24.10 -11.76 45.01
N TRP A 234 23.53 -10.68 44.44
CA TRP A 234 22.74 -10.75 43.20
C TRP A 234 23.57 -11.20 42.00
N LYS A 235 24.80 -10.69 41.85
CA LYS A 235 25.71 -11.12 40.78
C LYS A 235 25.96 -12.64 40.83
N LYS A 236 26.26 -13.17 42.02
CA LYS A 236 26.44 -14.61 42.23
C LYS A 236 25.16 -15.39 41.93
N ALA A 237 24.02 -14.96 42.47
CA ALA A 237 22.74 -15.64 42.28
C ALA A 237 22.28 -15.69 40.80
N LEU A 238 22.58 -14.64 40.01
CA LEU A 238 22.29 -14.60 38.57
C LEU A 238 23.26 -15.50 37.78
N ALA A 239 24.54 -15.51 38.13
CA ALA A 239 25.55 -16.33 37.46
C ALA A 239 25.36 -17.83 37.73
N ASP A 240 25.08 -18.22 38.97
CA ASP A 240 24.91 -19.63 39.38
C ASP A 240 23.69 -20.30 38.70
N ARG A 241 22.75 -19.49 38.19
CA ARG A 241 21.49 -19.94 37.58
C ARG A 241 21.43 -19.72 36.06
N ASP A 242 22.53 -19.27 35.47
CA ASP A 242 22.65 -18.96 34.03
C ASP A 242 21.47 -18.09 33.51
N ILE A 243 21.18 -17.00 34.22
CA ILE A 243 20.03 -16.15 33.92
C ILE A 243 20.29 -15.30 32.68
N ALA A 244 19.48 -15.51 31.64
CA ALA A 244 19.58 -14.76 30.39
C ALA A 244 18.84 -13.41 30.42
N LEU A 245 17.82 -13.27 31.28
CA LEU A 245 16.99 -12.05 31.35
C LEU A 245 16.31 -11.92 32.71
N VAL A 246 16.17 -10.67 33.18
CA VAL A 246 15.54 -10.34 34.47
C VAL A 246 14.32 -9.43 34.27
N CYS A 247 13.24 -9.70 35.00
CA CYS A 247 12.05 -8.85 35.09
C CYS A 247 11.68 -8.59 36.55
N VAL A 248 11.71 -7.34 36.99
CA VAL A 248 11.30 -6.92 38.33
C VAL A 248 9.87 -6.40 38.27
N ALA A 249 8.95 -7.10 38.91
CA ALA A 249 7.51 -6.88 38.82
C ALA A 249 6.89 -6.23 40.08
N ASP A 250 7.62 -6.15 41.19
CA ASP A 250 7.19 -5.37 42.35
C ASP A 250 7.25 -3.87 42.00
N THR A 251 6.10 -3.20 41.94
CA THR A 251 5.99 -1.79 41.56
C THR A 251 6.67 -0.87 42.58
N LEU A 252 7.46 0.10 42.11
CA LEU A 252 8.02 1.18 42.95
C LEU A 252 6.97 2.26 43.28
N LEU A 253 5.86 2.32 42.53
CA LEU A 253 4.72 3.24 42.69
C LEU A 253 3.44 2.42 43.02
N GLY A 254 2.86 2.58 44.21
CA GLY A 254 1.67 1.82 44.68
C GLY A 254 1.79 1.32 46.14
N ALA A 255 0.75 0.69 46.71
CA ALA A 255 0.70 0.23 48.11
C ALA A 255 0.53 -1.30 48.29
N SER A 256 0.98 -1.77 49.46
CA SER A 256 1.01 -3.13 50.09
C SER A 256 2.26 -4.01 49.90
N THR A 257 2.96 -3.98 48.76
CA THR A 257 4.24 -4.73 48.56
C THR A 257 5.27 -3.86 47.84
N ARG A 258 5.69 -2.75 48.46
CA ARG A 258 6.71 -1.86 47.89
C ARG A 258 8.09 -2.50 47.98
N ARG A 259 8.76 -2.66 46.84
CA ARG A 259 10.21 -2.83 46.81
C ARG A 259 10.87 -1.46 46.95
N SER A 260 11.99 -1.36 47.66
CA SER A 260 12.73 -0.10 47.74
C SER A 260 13.40 0.22 46.40
N VAL A 261 13.47 1.51 46.05
CA VAL A 261 14.24 1.99 44.89
C VAL A 261 15.70 1.52 44.99
N SER A 262 16.26 1.49 46.20
CA SER A 262 17.61 0.99 46.48
C SER A 262 17.79 -0.49 46.09
N SER A 263 16.81 -1.36 46.39
CA SER A 263 16.85 -2.77 46.02
C SER A 263 16.80 -2.96 44.49
N ALA A 264 15.93 -2.22 43.79
CA ALA A 264 15.87 -2.26 42.33
C ALA A 264 17.18 -1.78 41.68
N GLN A 265 17.81 -0.73 42.22
CA GLN A 265 19.12 -0.24 41.78
C GLN A 265 20.22 -1.27 42.01
N THR A 266 20.20 -2.03 43.11
CA THR A 266 21.16 -3.11 43.37
C THR A 266 21.05 -4.21 42.32
N ILE A 267 19.83 -4.64 41.99
CA ILE A 267 19.60 -5.66 40.96
C ILE A 267 20.02 -5.13 39.58
N PHE A 268 19.66 -3.88 39.26
CA PHE A 268 20.07 -3.23 38.02
C PHE A 268 21.61 -3.19 37.88
N LYS A 269 22.33 -2.76 38.92
CA LYS A 269 23.80 -2.76 38.92
C LYS A 269 24.39 -4.16 38.70
N ALA A 270 23.83 -5.18 39.35
CA ALA A 270 24.28 -6.56 39.19
C ALA A 270 24.05 -7.06 37.74
N CYS A 271 22.89 -6.77 37.16
CA CYS A 271 22.56 -7.11 35.78
C CYS A 271 23.46 -6.39 34.78
N SER A 272 23.72 -5.08 34.98
CA SER A 272 24.64 -4.30 34.14
C SER A 272 26.07 -4.85 34.15
N LEU A 273 26.57 -5.28 35.31
CA LEU A 273 27.89 -5.90 35.43
C LEU A 273 28.00 -7.25 34.70
N LEU A 274 26.89 -8.00 34.62
CA LEU A 274 26.81 -9.28 33.92
C LEU A 274 26.33 -9.15 32.46
N ARG A 275 26.00 -7.93 32.01
CA ARG A 275 25.37 -7.67 30.71
C ARG A 275 24.05 -8.43 30.50
N VAL A 276 23.31 -8.66 31.59
CA VAL A 276 21.99 -9.31 31.56
C VAL A 276 20.92 -8.24 31.35
N PRO A 277 20.05 -8.36 30.33
CA PRO A 277 18.93 -7.45 30.14
C PRO A 277 17.96 -7.46 31.33
N ILE A 278 17.55 -6.28 31.77
CA ILE A 278 16.64 -6.10 32.90
C ILE A 278 15.49 -5.17 32.56
N ASN A 279 14.28 -5.53 32.98
CA ASN A 279 13.13 -4.63 33.02
C ASN A 279 12.70 -4.42 34.46
N VAL A 280 12.46 -3.17 34.84
CA VAL A 280 11.90 -2.78 36.13
C VAL A 280 10.57 -2.10 35.88
N SER A 281 9.50 -2.70 36.40
CA SER A 281 8.14 -2.20 36.22
C SER A 281 8.01 -0.76 36.72
N ASP A 282 7.38 0.08 35.89
CA ASP A 282 7.17 1.52 36.13
C ASP A 282 8.44 2.36 36.32
N HIS A 283 9.62 1.85 35.95
CA HIS A 283 10.87 2.58 36.07
C HIS A 283 11.78 2.44 34.83
N PRO A 284 11.50 3.20 33.75
CA PRO A 284 12.25 3.14 32.50
C PRO A 284 13.76 3.37 32.66
N ALA A 285 14.18 4.26 33.57
CA ALA A 285 15.60 4.55 33.80
C ALA A 285 16.39 3.39 34.44
N LEU A 286 15.71 2.36 34.97
CA LEU A 286 16.34 1.14 35.50
C LEU A 286 16.01 -0.07 34.60
N SER A 287 15.64 0.18 33.34
CA SER A 287 15.28 -0.85 32.38
C SER A 287 16.16 -0.74 31.15
N THR A 288 16.73 -1.86 30.72
CA THR A 288 17.41 -1.96 29.42
C THR A 288 16.47 -2.41 28.30
N TYR A 289 15.30 -2.96 28.65
CA TYR A 289 14.21 -3.27 27.72
C TYR A 289 12.85 -2.93 28.33
N THR A 290 11.83 -2.76 27.47
CA THR A 290 10.46 -2.47 27.91
C THR A 290 9.45 -3.38 27.22
N PHE A 291 8.35 -3.68 27.91
CA PHE A 291 7.24 -4.44 27.32
C PHE A 291 6.32 -3.50 26.53
N PRO A 292 6.14 -3.72 25.21
CA PRO A 292 5.12 -3.01 24.46
C PRO A 292 3.71 -3.50 24.81
N SER A 293 2.69 -2.76 24.38
CA SER A 293 1.31 -3.23 24.36
C SER A 293 1.17 -4.26 23.23
N VAL A 294 1.11 -5.54 23.58
CA VAL A 294 1.01 -6.65 22.62
C VAL A 294 -0.43 -7.13 22.47
N HIS A 295 -0.81 -7.53 21.26
CA HIS A 295 -1.99 -8.34 20.96
C HIS A 295 -1.55 -9.53 20.11
N ARG A 296 -2.02 -10.72 20.47
CA ARG A 296 -1.78 -11.95 19.74
C ARG A 296 -3.11 -12.42 19.16
N PHE A 297 -3.13 -12.63 17.85
CA PHE A 297 -4.34 -13.03 17.13
C PHE A 297 -4.67 -14.50 17.40
N ILE A 298 -5.88 -14.92 17.11
CA ILE A 298 -6.30 -16.33 17.20
C ILE A 298 -6.09 -17.01 15.84
N GLY A 299 -5.54 -18.22 15.87
CA GLY A 299 -5.29 -19.07 14.71
C GLY A 299 -6.46 -20.02 14.41
N ASN A 300 -6.21 -21.03 13.57
CA ASN A 300 -7.25 -21.95 13.06
C ASN A 300 -8.00 -22.75 14.13
N ASN A 301 -7.37 -23.03 15.26
CA ASN A 301 -7.85 -24.01 16.24
C ASN A 301 -8.35 -23.34 17.53
N GLY A 302 -8.56 -22.03 17.53
CA GLY A 302 -8.81 -21.25 18.75
C GLY A 302 -7.55 -20.96 19.57
N GLU A 303 -6.40 -21.50 19.16
CA GLU A 303 -5.09 -21.26 19.80
C GLU A 303 -4.46 -19.93 19.35
N PRO A 304 -3.58 -19.32 20.16
CA PRO A 304 -2.87 -18.10 19.79
C PRO A 304 -1.98 -18.28 18.54
N SER A 305 -2.30 -17.53 17.49
CA SER A 305 -1.57 -17.50 16.21
C SER A 305 -0.11 -17.04 16.36
N ASN A 306 0.70 -17.29 15.33
CA ASN A 306 2.03 -16.71 15.21
C ASN A 306 2.02 -15.20 14.91
N LEU A 307 0.87 -14.64 14.51
CA LEU A 307 0.74 -13.20 14.30
C LEU A 307 0.59 -12.43 15.62
N GLN A 308 1.45 -11.43 15.79
CA GLN A 308 1.43 -10.52 16.92
C GLN A 308 1.60 -9.08 16.45
N VAL A 309 0.95 -8.15 17.14
CA VAL A 309 1.13 -6.71 16.97
C VAL A 309 1.56 -6.13 18.30
N ALA A 310 2.64 -5.34 18.28
CA ALA A 310 3.21 -4.67 19.44
C ALA A 310 3.23 -3.16 19.23
N VAL A 311 2.71 -2.40 20.18
CA VAL A 311 2.73 -0.93 20.16
C VAL A 311 3.53 -0.41 21.35
N SER A 312 4.58 0.36 21.08
CA SER A 312 5.36 1.07 22.11
C SER A 312 5.27 2.58 21.89
N THR A 313 5.22 3.33 22.98
CA THR A 313 5.32 4.79 23.00
C THR A 313 6.60 5.24 23.72
N ASN A 314 7.64 4.38 23.76
CA ASN A 314 8.89 4.62 24.49
C ASN A 314 8.68 5.12 25.94
N GLY A 315 7.69 4.55 26.63
CA GLY A 315 7.34 4.91 28.02
C GLY A 315 6.54 6.21 28.20
N GLN A 316 6.30 7.01 27.15
CA GLN A 316 5.65 8.33 27.25
C GLN A 316 4.11 8.28 27.34
N GLY A 317 3.48 7.13 27.10
CA GLY A 317 2.04 7.06 26.87
C GLY A 317 1.45 5.65 26.96
N CYS A 318 1.62 4.95 28.09
CA CYS A 318 1.19 3.56 28.25
C CYS A 318 -0.31 3.33 27.98
N ARG A 319 -1.19 4.26 28.37
CA ARG A 319 -2.64 4.15 28.07
C ARG A 319 -2.94 4.40 26.58
N LEU A 320 -2.20 5.31 25.95
CA LEU A 320 -2.35 5.61 24.53
C LEU A 320 -1.88 4.43 23.66
N SER A 321 -0.78 3.76 24.04
CA SER A 321 -0.31 2.55 23.34
C SER A 321 -1.40 1.45 23.33
N GLY A 322 -2.14 1.29 24.43
CA GLY A 322 -3.27 0.38 24.51
C GLY A 322 -4.47 0.78 23.64
N ARG A 323 -4.74 2.08 23.44
CA ARG A 323 -5.79 2.56 22.52
C ARG A 323 -5.38 2.35 21.06
N ILE A 324 -4.16 2.72 20.68
CA ILE A 324 -3.63 2.54 19.32
C ILE A 324 -3.66 1.06 18.94
N LYS A 325 -3.23 0.18 19.85
CA LYS A 325 -3.31 -1.27 19.63
C LYS A 325 -4.74 -1.73 19.31
N ARG A 326 -5.74 -1.29 20.08
CA ARG A 326 -7.15 -1.66 19.83
C ARG A 326 -7.65 -1.18 18.48
N ASP A 327 -7.28 0.03 18.09
CA ASP A 327 -7.63 0.61 16.78
C ASP A 327 -7.03 -0.21 15.63
N ILE A 328 -5.74 -0.57 15.72
CA ILE A 328 -5.06 -1.45 14.75
C ILE A 328 -5.76 -2.81 14.66
N VAL A 329 -6.00 -3.46 15.81
CA VAL A 329 -6.62 -4.78 15.87
C VAL A 329 -8.03 -4.76 15.26
N SER A 330 -8.83 -3.72 15.53
CA SER A 330 -10.21 -3.61 15.03
C SER A 330 -10.32 -3.41 13.51
N ARG A 331 -9.24 -3.00 12.84
CA ARG A 331 -9.20 -2.80 11.38
C ARG A 331 -8.70 -4.02 10.62
N LEU A 332 -8.11 -4.98 11.31
CA LEU A 332 -7.65 -6.23 10.71
C LEU A 332 -8.79 -7.25 10.70
N PRO A 333 -8.90 -8.11 9.66
CA PRO A 333 -9.92 -9.16 9.64
C PRO A 333 -9.74 -10.17 10.78
N ASP A 334 -10.85 -10.68 11.34
CA ASP A 334 -10.83 -11.59 12.49
C ASP A 334 -10.02 -12.89 12.24
N ASN A 335 -9.92 -13.32 10.99
CA ASN A 335 -9.22 -14.53 10.56
C ASN A 335 -7.78 -14.29 10.06
N VAL A 336 -7.21 -13.09 10.29
CA VAL A 336 -5.84 -12.79 9.85
C VAL A 336 -4.79 -13.68 10.51
N GLY A 337 -5.00 -14.12 11.76
CA GLY A 337 -4.10 -15.05 12.44
C GLY A 337 -4.06 -16.41 11.76
N ALA A 338 -5.23 -16.98 11.47
CA ALA A 338 -5.40 -18.19 10.67
C ALA A 338 -4.69 -18.12 9.31
N ALA A 339 -4.80 -16.98 8.61
CA ALA A 339 -4.11 -16.75 7.34
C ALA A 339 -2.59 -16.85 7.47
N VAL A 340 -2.00 -16.18 8.48
CA VAL A 340 -0.55 -16.21 8.73
C VAL A 340 -0.06 -17.61 9.05
N ASP A 341 -0.80 -18.34 9.89
CA ASP A 341 -0.44 -19.72 10.24
C ASP A 341 -0.48 -20.66 9.03
N ASN A 342 -1.46 -20.48 8.14
CA ASN A 342 -1.59 -21.26 6.90
C ASN A 342 -0.46 -20.98 5.92
N VAL A 343 -0.07 -19.72 5.75
CA VAL A 343 1.10 -19.35 4.93
C VAL A 343 2.38 -19.95 5.52
N GLY A 344 2.51 -19.96 6.85
CA GLY A 344 3.61 -20.63 7.55
C GLY A 344 3.68 -22.13 7.24
N ARG A 345 2.54 -22.84 7.30
CA ARG A 345 2.46 -24.28 6.95
C ARG A 345 2.77 -24.52 5.48
N LEU A 346 2.24 -23.69 4.58
CA LEU A 346 2.52 -23.76 3.14
C LEU A 346 4.02 -23.59 2.86
N ARG A 347 4.67 -22.64 3.53
CA ARG A 347 6.13 -22.43 3.45
C ARG A 347 6.91 -23.65 3.95
N ALA A 348 6.49 -24.25 5.06
CA ALA A 348 7.13 -25.44 5.60
C ALA A 348 7.00 -26.64 4.63
N ARG A 349 5.83 -26.85 4.04
CA ARG A 349 5.59 -27.90 3.02
C ARG A 349 6.40 -27.69 1.74
N ALA A 350 6.50 -26.45 1.28
CA ALA A 350 7.35 -26.07 0.15
C ALA A 350 8.83 -26.43 0.39
N LYS A 351 9.30 -26.47 1.65
CA LYS A 351 10.65 -26.92 2.01
C LYS A 351 10.72 -28.44 2.22
N ALA A 352 9.78 -29.04 2.94
CA ALA A 352 9.85 -30.44 3.38
C ALA A 352 9.81 -31.47 2.24
N LYS A 353 9.12 -31.20 1.12
CA LYS A 353 9.04 -32.14 -0.01
C LYS A 353 10.39 -32.33 -0.75
N ALA A 354 11.38 -31.47 -0.51
CA ALA A 354 12.75 -31.67 -1.03
C ALA A 354 13.59 -32.60 -0.12
N LEU A 355 13.37 -32.55 1.20
CA LEU A 355 14.11 -33.35 2.18
C LEU A 355 13.78 -34.86 2.17
N LYS A 356 12.61 -35.25 1.66
CA LYS A 356 12.22 -36.67 1.56
C LYS A 356 12.93 -37.47 0.46
N LEU A 357 13.70 -36.82 -0.41
CA LEU A 357 14.49 -37.46 -1.49
C LEU A 357 16.00 -37.20 -1.37
N SER A 358 16.42 -36.34 -0.45
CA SER A 358 17.84 -35.97 -0.26
C SER A 358 18.55 -36.76 0.84
N GLU A 359 17.94 -37.81 1.42
CA GLU A 359 18.64 -38.70 2.36
C GLU A 359 19.66 -39.63 1.69
N GLU A 360 19.79 -39.61 0.35
CA GLU A 360 20.76 -40.44 -0.38
C GLU A 360 21.99 -39.71 -0.97
N ASP A 361 22.17 -38.38 -0.81
CA ASP A 361 23.40 -37.75 -1.35
C ASP A 361 24.02 -36.71 -0.42
N GLY A 362 25.20 -37.05 0.12
CA GLY A 362 25.99 -36.24 1.05
C GLY A 362 26.99 -35.31 0.36
N GLY A 363 26.52 -34.14 -0.11
CA GLY A 363 27.35 -33.07 -0.69
C GLY A 363 27.39 -31.78 0.14
N PRO A 364 28.53 -31.05 0.21
CA PRO A 364 28.72 -29.95 1.15
C PRO A 364 28.00 -28.64 0.75
N LEU A 365 27.39 -27.98 1.74
CA LEU A 365 26.77 -26.64 1.66
C LEU A 365 27.83 -25.57 1.39
N ASN A 366 28.07 -25.23 0.12
CA ASN A 366 28.44 -23.89 -0.38
C ASN A 366 28.91 -23.97 -1.83
N THR A 367 27.98 -23.89 -2.79
CA THR A 367 28.32 -23.52 -4.18
C THR A 367 27.45 -22.35 -4.65
N PRO A 368 28.02 -21.36 -5.35
CA PRO A 368 27.28 -20.20 -5.84
C PRO A 368 26.39 -20.58 -7.02
N VAL A 369 25.13 -20.15 -6.98
CA VAL A 369 24.11 -20.40 -8.01
C VAL A 369 24.48 -19.70 -9.34
N PRO A 370 24.47 -20.38 -10.51
CA PRO A 370 24.67 -19.73 -11.80
C PRO A 370 23.48 -18.85 -12.21
N GLN A 371 23.74 -17.65 -12.72
CA GLN A 371 22.72 -16.81 -13.36
C GLN A 371 22.42 -17.35 -14.76
N ILE A 372 21.23 -17.92 -14.96
CA ILE A 372 20.76 -18.36 -16.28
C ILE A 372 20.18 -17.14 -17.01
N GLY A 373 20.78 -16.79 -18.15
CA GLY A 373 20.30 -15.75 -19.06
C GLY A 373 18.99 -16.13 -19.76
N THR A 374 18.19 -15.12 -20.11
CA THR A 374 16.96 -15.23 -20.88
C THR A 374 17.23 -15.80 -22.29
N PRO A 375 16.61 -16.91 -22.70
CA PRO A 375 16.72 -17.36 -24.09
C PRO A 375 15.82 -16.49 -24.98
N SER A 376 16.37 -16.02 -26.10
CA SER A 376 15.63 -15.34 -27.15
C SER A 376 14.69 -16.33 -27.84
N ILE A 377 13.38 -16.09 -27.76
CA ILE A 377 12.38 -16.93 -28.42
C ILE A 377 12.29 -16.51 -29.89
N SER A 378 12.98 -17.27 -30.74
CA SER A 378 12.75 -17.30 -32.18
C SER A 378 11.51 -18.14 -32.45
N ARG A 379 10.55 -17.56 -33.19
CA ARG A 379 9.26 -18.15 -33.55
C ARG A 379 9.46 -19.44 -34.37
N ARG A 380 9.08 -20.60 -33.82
CA ARG A 380 8.79 -21.83 -34.60
C ARG A 380 7.55 -22.53 -34.05
N THR A 381 6.70 -22.91 -35.00
CA THR A 381 5.44 -23.60 -34.86
C THR A 381 5.63 -25.10 -34.59
N SER A 382 4.59 -25.71 -34.03
CA SER A 382 4.34 -27.15 -33.77
C SER A 382 4.76 -27.71 -32.40
N VAL A 383 3.85 -28.54 -31.88
CA VAL A 383 3.69 -29.01 -30.51
C VAL A 383 4.54 -30.26 -30.31
N ASP A 384 5.48 -30.21 -29.35
CA ASP A 384 5.99 -31.40 -28.65
C ASP A 384 6.21 -31.02 -27.18
N LYS A 385 5.59 -31.79 -26.27
CA LYS A 385 5.75 -31.65 -24.82
C LYS A 385 7.17 -32.10 -24.44
N PHE A 386 8.09 -31.15 -24.32
CA PHE A 386 9.34 -31.37 -23.60
C PHE A 386 9.04 -31.40 -22.09
N GLU A 387 9.08 -32.59 -21.47
CA GLU A 387 9.17 -32.71 -20.02
C GLU A 387 10.59 -32.28 -19.59
N ILE A 388 10.68 -31.05 -19.10
CA ILE A 388 11.91 -30.51 -18.52
C ILE A 388 11.98 -31.02 -17.08
N HIS A 389 12.88 -31.96 -16.81
CA HIS A 389 13.19 -32.39 -15.44
C HIS A 389 14.01 -31.30 -14.73
N PHE A 390 13.39 -30.62 -13.77
CA PHE A 390 14.07 -29.64 -12.90
C PHE A 390 14.72 -30.35 -11.72
N SER A 391 15.89 -29.86 -11.28
CA SER A 391 16.52 -30.35 -10.05
C SER A 391 15.65 -30.04 -8.83
N ASP A 392 15.81 -30.81 -7.75
CA ASP A 392 14.98 -30.65 -6.55
C ASP A 392 15.11 -29.26 -5.90
N GLU A 393 16.31 -28.68 -5.97
CA GLU A 393 16.57 -27.30 -5.53
C GLU A 393 15.81 -26.26 -6.36
N GLU A 394 15.75 -26.44 -7.68
CA GLU A 394 14.98 -25.56 -8.57
C GLU A 394 13.47 -25.71 -8.33
N GLN A 395 12.98 -26.92 -8.08
CA GLN A 395 11.59 -27.16 -7.73
C GLN A 395 11.24 -26.54 -6.37
N GLN A 396 12.14 -26.58 -5.40
CA GLN A 396 11.96 -25.92 -4.10
C GLN A 396 11.93 -24.39 -4.22
N LEU A 397 12.87 -23.80 -4.97
CA LEU A 397 12.89 -22.36 -5.24
C LEU A 397 11.60 -21.88 -5.91
N ARG A 398 11.06 -22.67 -6.85
CA ARG A 398 9.77 -22.37 -7.51
C ARG A 398 8.59 -22.44 -6.55
N ARG A 399 8.51 -23.49 -5.74
CA ARG A 399 7.48 -23.62 -4.70
C ARG A 399 7.55 -22.46 -3.70
N MET A 400 8.76 -22.05 -3.30
CA MET A 400 8.96 -20.90 -2.41
C MET A 400 8.54 -19.56 -3.04
N ARG A 401 8.81 -19.35 -4.34
CA ARG A 401 8.29 -18.18 -5.08
C ARG A 401 6.76 -18.19 -5.13
N TRP A 402 6.15 -19.36 -5.28
CA TRP A 402 4.70 -19.50 -5.27
C TRP A 402 4.07 -19.16 -3.93
N VAL A 403 4.65 -19.64 -2.82
CA VAL A 403 4.19 -19.25 -1.46
C VAL A 403 4.23 -17.73 -1.29
N HIS A 404 5.27 -17.06 -1.78
CA HIS A 404 5.38 -15.60 -1.73
C HIS A 404 4.26 -14.91 -2.54
N GLN A 405 3.97 -15.38 -3.75
CA GLN A 405 2.88 -14.86 -4.56
C GLN A 405 1.50 -15.06 -3.91
N MET A 406 1.26 -16.25 -3.35
CA MET A 406 0.03 -16.51 -2.62
C MET A 406 -0.12 -15.57 -1.41
N SER A 407 0.96 -15.33 -0.65
CA SER A 407 0.92 -14.40 0.49
C SER A 407 0.65 -12.95 0.10
N GLU A 408 1.04 -12.54 -1.10
CA GLU A 408 0.88 -11.16 -1.58
C GLU A 408 -0.51 -10.92 -2.20
N TYR A 409 -1.02 -11.88 -2.98
CA TYR A 409 -2.17 -11.65 -3.85
C TYR A 409 -3.48 -12.29 -3.36
N TYR A 410 -3.43 -13.24 -2.41
CA TYR A 410 -4.63 -13.93 -1.94
C TYR A 410 -5.22 -13.20 -0.74
N SER A 411 -6.55 -13.13 -0.64
CA SER A 411 -7.21 -12.48 0.50
C SER A 411 -6.94 -13.24 1.80
N PHE A 412 -6.92 -12.55 2.94
CA PHE A 412 -6.77 -13.16 4.26
C PHE A 412 -7.82 -14.26 4.50
N GLU A 413 -9.05 -14.08 4.04
CA GLU A 413 -10.11 -15.09 4.18
C GLU A 413 -9.82 -16.36 3.38
N HIS A 414 -9.32 -16.21 2.15
CA HIS A 414 -8.95 -17.37 1.36
C HIS A 414 -7.75 -18.08 2.00
N LEU A 415 -6.72 -17.34 2.38
CA LEU A 415 -5.53 -17.88 3.04
C LEU A 415 -5.90 -18.61 4.34
N ALA A 416 -6.83 -18.08 5.14
CA ALA A 416 -7.31 -18.69 6.38
C ALA A 416 -8.08 -20.00 6.17
N ARG A 417 -8.70 -20.20 5.00
CA ARG A 417 -9.49 -21.41 4.69
C ARG A 417 -8.69 -22.55 4.04
N LEU A 418 -7.43 -22.31 3.67
CA LEU A 418 -6.59 -23.31 3.01
C LEU A 418 -6.50 -24.60 3.84
N LYS A 419 -6.94 -25.72 3.27
CA LYS A 419 -6.74 -27.04 3.82
C LYS A 419 -5.43 -27.64 3.33
N ASP A 420 -5.01 -28.71 3.97
CA ASP A 420 -3.73 -29.37 3.66
C ASP A 420 -3.69 -29.90 2.23
N GLU A 421 -4.79 -30.48 1.75
CA GLU A 421 -4.96 -30.95 0.36
C GLU A 421 -4.86 -29.81 -0.66
N ASP A 422 -5.44 -28.64 -0.35
CA ASP A 422 -5.40 -27.46 -1.20
C ASP A 422 -3.97 -26.91 -1.30
N MET A 423 -3.23 -26.94 -0.18
CA MET A 423 -1.84 -26.51 -0.12
C MET A 423 -0.92 -27.43 -0.94
N ASP A 424 -1.09 -28.74 -0.81
CA ASP A 424 -0.28 -29.70 -1.58
C ASP A 424 -0.59 -29.63 -3.08
N SER A 425 -1.88 -29.51 -3.44
CA SER A 425 -2.32 -29.29 -4.81
C SER A 425 -1.75 -27.99 -5.39
N ALA A 426 -1.77 -26.88 -4.62
CA ALA A 426 -1.22 -25.60 -5.04
C ALA A 426 0.29 -25.66 -5.30
N LEU A 427 1.03 -26.46 -4.52
CA LEU A 427 2.47 -26.65 -4.69
C LEU A 427 2.82 -27.62 -5.84
N GLU A 428 1.94 -28.57 -6.19
CA GLU A 428 2.12 -29.52 -7.30
C GLU A 428 1.75 -28.95 -8.67
N LEU A 429 0.68 -28.15 -8.76
CA LEU A 429 0.20 -27.55 -10.01
C LEU A 429 1.20 -26.61 -10.71
N TRP A 430 2.35 -26.31 -10.08
CA TRP A 430 3.34 -25.33 -10.54
C TRP A 430 4.78 -25.86 -10.61
N SER A 431 5.02 -27.16 -10.36
CA SER A 431 6.32 -27.78 -10.68
C SER A 431 6.58 -27.86 -12.20
N GLY A 432 5.55 -27.64 -13.03
CA GLY A 432 5.64 -27.53 -14.50
C GLY A 432 6.08 -26.15 -15.00
N SER A 433 6.83 -26.13 -16.10
CA SER A 433 7.36 -24.95 -16.81
C SER A 433 6.26 -24.08 -17.43
N GLY A 434 5.68 -23.17 -16.65
CA GLY A 434 4.75 -22.13 -17.12
C GLY A 434 5.20 -20.72 -16.72
N PRO A 435 4.89 -19.67 -17.49
CA PRO A 435 5.17 -18.28 -17.12
C PRO A 435 4.39 -17.86 -15.86
N LEU A 436 4.83 -16.75 -15.25
CA LEU A 436 4.21 -16.14 -14.07
C LEU A 436 2.69 -15.91 -14.26
N PRO A 437 1.84 -16.33 -13.31
CA PRO A 437 0.42 -16.02 -13.36
C PRO A 437 0.22 -14.56 -12.95
N HIS A 438 0.02 -13.68 -13.94
CA HIS A 438 -0.69 -12.43 -13.70
C HIS A 438 -2.15 -12.78 -13.45
N HIS A 439 -2.58 -12.85 -12.18
CA HIS A 439 -3.99 -13.07 -11.84
C HIS A 439 -4.67 -14.20 -12.64
N GLU A 440 -3.99 -15.34 -12.83
CA GLU A 440 -4.71 -16.55 -13.20
C GLU A 440 -5.36 -17.10 -11.93
N GLY A 441 -6.64 -16.76 -11.75
CA GLY A 441 -7.49 -17.37 -10.75
C GLY A 441 -7.46 -18.88 -10.94
N LYS A 442 -6.99 -19.63 -9.94
CA LYS A 442 -7.25 -21.07 -9.82
C LYS A 442 -8.25 -21.31 -8.71
N GLY A 443 -9.50 -20.97 -9.01
CA GLY A 443 -10.56 -21.95 -8.88
C GLY A 443 -10.90 -22.39 -10.30
N LYS A 444 -11.38 -23.62 -10.49
CA LYS A 444 -12.28 -23.96 -11.61
C LYS A 444 -13.62 -23.20 -11.50
N GLY A 445 -13.58 -21.95 -11.04
CA GLY A 445 -14.69 -21.05 -10.89
C GLY A 445 -14.67 -20.09 -12.06
N LYS A 446 -15.84 -19.84 -12.63
CA LYS A 446 -16.02 -18.78 -13.62
C LYS A 446 -15.54 -17.45 -13.02
N GLY A 447 -14.84 -16.63 -13.80
CA GLY A 447 -14.54 -15.24 -13.41
C GLY A 447 -15.82 -14.44 -13.18
N ARG A 448 -15.70 -13.21 -12.70
CA ARG A 448 -16.87 -12.37 -12.35
C ARG A 448 -16.85 -11.05 -13.09
N ILE A 449 -18.04 -10.57 -13.44
CA ILE A 449 -18.24 -9.28 -14.07
C ILE A 449 -18.95 -8.36 -13.07
N LEU A 450 -18.35 -7.19 -12.83
CA LEU A 450 -18.88 -6.14 -11.97
C LEU A 450 -19.25 -4.95 -12.87
N LEU A 451 -20.52 -4.57 -12.88
CA LEU A 451 -21.01 -3.42 -13.63
C LEU A 451 -21.17 -2.24 -12.68
N ILE A 452 -20.35 -1.19 -12.85
CA ILE A 452 -20.17 -0.18 -11.79
C ILE A 452 -20.44 1.22 -12.33
N GLY A 453 -21.20 2.00 -11.57
CA GLY A 453 -21.37 3.44 -11.80
C GLY A 453 -20.24 4.26 -11.17
N SER A 454 -19.62 5.14 -11.96
CA SER A 454 -18.56 6.05 -11.48
C SER A 454 -19.10 7.31 -10.78
N GLY A 455 -20.42 7.53 -10.81
CA GLY A 455 -20.99 8.83 -10.40
C GLY A 455 -20.88 9.91 -11.49
N PRO A 456 -21.26 11.16 -11.17
CA PRO A 456 -21.36 12.24 -12.15
C PRO A 456 -19.98 12.73 -12.64
N GLY A 457 -18.96 12.68 -11.77
CA GLY A 457 -17.59 12.95 -12.17
C GLY A 457 -16.54 12.92 -11.06
N HIS A 458 -16.79 13.58 -9.91
CA HIS A 458 -15.81 13.69 -8.84
C HIS A 458 -15.54 12.36 -8.11
N PRO A 459 -14.27 11.99 -7.81
CA PRO A 459 -13.91 10.81 -7.01
C PRO A 459 -14.65 10.66 -5.69
N GLY A 460 -14.86 11.76 -4.96
CA GLY A 460 -15.62 11.79 -3.70
C GLY A 460 -17.08 11.35 -3.80
N LEU A 461 -17.63 11.22 -5.02
CA LEU A 461 -18.99 10.76 -5.28
C LEU A 461 -19.06 9.31 -5.74
N LEU A 462 -17.92 8.60 -5.76
CA LEU A 462 -17.92 7.15 -5.90
C LEU A 462 -18.54 6.51 -4.67
N THR A 463 -19.32 5.46 -4.89
CA THR A 463 -19.74 4.62 -3.77
C THR A 463 -18.52 3.87 -3.22
N VAL A 464 -18.52 3.58 -1.92
CA VAL A 464 -17.45 2.80 -1.27
C VAL A 464 -17.26 1.44 -1.96
N ALA A 465 -18.36 0.83 -2.41
CA ALA A 465 -18.35 -0.42 -3.17
C ALA A 465 -17.69 -0.27 -4.55
N ALA A 466 -17.99 0.80 -5.30
CA ALA A 466 -17.35 1.09 -6.58
C ALA A 466 -15.84 1.29 -6.42
N HIS A 467 -15.43 2.09 -5.42
CA HIS A 467 -14.02 2.33 -5.12
C HIS A 467 -13.27 1.05 -4.74
N HIS A 468 -13.86 0.18 -3.93
CA HIS A 468 -13.26 -1.12 -3.59
C HIS A 468 -13.11 -2.03 -4.82
N ALA A 469 -14.13 -2.08 -5.68
CA ALA A 469 -14.08 -2.89 -6.88
C ALA A 469 -13.02 -2.40 -7.88
N LEU A 470 -12.83 -1.09 -8.04
CA LEU A 470 -11.74 -0.53 -8.86
C LEU A 470 -10.35 -0.97 -8.36
N LYS A 471 -10.17 -1.14 -7.05
CA LYS A 471 -8.89 -1.56 -6.46
C LYS A 471 -8.63 -3.06 -6.48
N THR A 472 -9.67 -3.88 -6.61
CA THR A 472 -9.57 -5.35 -6.52
C THR A 472 -9.80 -6.07 -7.84
N SER A 473 -10.20 -5.35 -8.89
CA SER A 473 -10.37 -5.90 -10.22
C SER A 473 -9.04 -6.16 -10.92
N THR A 474 -9.04 -7.10 -11.85
CA THR A 474 -7.85 -7.47 -12.64
C THR A 474 -7.89 -6.86 -14.04
N LEU A 475 -9.11 -6.56 -14.53
CA LEU A 475 -9.38 -5.87 -15.79
C LEU A 475 -10.48 -4.84 -15.60
N ILE A 476 -10.22 -3.61 -16.04
CA ILE A 476 -11.18 -2.51 -16.04
C ILE A 476 -11.47 -2.10 -17.48
N LEU A 477 -12.76 -2.03 -17.78
CA LEU A 477 -13.37 -1.73 -19.06
C LEU A 477 -14.16 -0.44 -18.92
N SER A 478 -13.53 0.70 -19.21
CA SER A 478 -14.09 2.03 -18.97
C SER A 478 -14.74 2.63 -20.21
N ASP A 479 -15.86 3.34 -20.01
CA ASP A 479 -16.36 4.28 -21.02
C ASP A 479 -15.43 5.50 -21.17
N LYS A 480 -15.44 6.11 -22.36
CA LYS A 480 -14.68 7.35 -22.65
C LYS A 480 -15.11 8.54 -21.79
N LEU A 481 -16.36 8.57 -21.33
CA LEU A 481 -16.92 9.70 -20.58
C LEU A 481 -16.57 9.65 -19.09
N VAL A 482 -15.96 8.57 -18.60
CA VAL A 482 -15.48 8.51 -17.22
C VAL A 482 -14.32 9.50 -17.06
N PRO A 483 -14.37 10.42 -16.07
CA PRO A 483 -13.32 11.42 -15.91
C PRO A 483 -11.96 10.83 -15.55
N SER A 484 -10.90 11.54 -15.93
CA SER A 484 -9.50 11.19 -15.65
C SER A 484 -9.21 10.97 -14.17
N GLU A 485 -9.86 11.73 -13.30
CA GLU A 485 -9.70 11.73 -11.85
C GLU A 485 -10.19 10.41 -11.25
N ILE A 486 -11.24 9.82 -11.82
CA ILE A 486 -11.70 8.47 -11.46
C ILE A 486 -10.72 7.42 -11.96
N LEU A 487 -10.24 7.57 -13.21
CA LEU A 487 -9.27 6.64 -13.80
C LEU A 487 -7.94 6.64 -13.04
N ALA A 488 -7.55 7.77 -12.44
CA ALA A 488 -6.34 7.89 -11.63
C ALA A 488 -6.39 7.07 -10.33
N LEU A 489 -7.58 6.64 -9.88
CA LEU A 489 -7.73 5.76 -8.71
C LEU A 489 -7.39 4.29 -9.02
N ILE A 490 -7.31 3.94 -10.31
CA ILE A 490 -7.04 2.58 -10.76
C ILE A 490 -5.58 2.23 -10.47
N PRO A 491 -5.29 1.12 -9.78
CA PRO A 491 -3.91 0.69 -9.56
C PRO A 491 -3.15 0.51 -10.88
N SER A 492 -1.90 0.94 -10.94
CA SER A 492 -1.05 0.81 -12.14
C SER A 492 -0.82 -0.65 -12.58
N THR A 493 -1.05 -1.60 -11.68
CA THR A 493 -1.00 -3.05 -11.93
C THR A 493 -2.26 -3.60 -12.60
N THR A 494 -3.36 -2.85 -12.64
CA THR A 494 -4.64 -3.28 -13.21
C THR A 494 -4.71 -2.95 -14.70
N LYS A 495 -5.12 -3.90 -15.53
CA LYS A 495 -5.29 -3.65 -16.97
C LYS A 495 -6.49 -2.73 -17.21
N LEU A 496 -6.26 -1.58 -17.85
CA LEU A 496 -7.31 -0.63 -18.22
C LEU A 496 -7.51 -0.61 -19.74
N HIS A 497 -8.74 -0.83 -20.18
CA HIS A 497 -9.18 -0.63 -21.56
C HIS A 497 -10.26 0.45 -21.59
N ILE A 498 -10.06 1.46 -22.43
CA ILE A 498 -11.01 2.58 -22.59
C ILE A 498 -11.71 2.44 -23.95
N ALA A 499 -13.04 2.48 -23.94
CA ALA A 499 -13.86 2.33 -25.14
C ALA A 499 -13.53 3.39 -26.20
N LYS A 500 -13.27 2.94 -27.44
CA LYS A 500 -13.02 3.82 -28.59
C LYS A 500 -14.32 4.28 -29.22
N LYS A 501 -15.00 5.24 -28.60
CA LYS A 501 -16.24 5.83 -29.13
C LYS A 501 -15.95 7.02 -30.05
N PHE A 502 -16.37 6.91 -31.31
CA PHE A 502 -16.44 7.98 -32.31
C PHE A 502 -17.89 8.14 -32.79
N PRO A 503 -18.30 9.33 -33.28
CA PRO A 503 -19.65 9.54 -33.82
C PRO A 503 -20.02 8.46 -34.85
N GLY A 504 -21.16 7.80 -34.66
CA GLY A 504 -21.65 6.73 -35.55
C GLY A 504 -21.24 5.29 -35.18
N ASN A 505 -20.29 5.07 -34.27
CA ASN A 505 -19.82 3.71 -33.89
C ASN A 505 -20.13 3.31 -32.43
N ALA A 506 -21.18 3.88 -31.83
CA ALA A 506 -21.49 3.65 -30.42
C ALA A 506 -21.94 2.21 -30.13
N GLU A 507 -22.70 1.57 -31.04
CA GLU A 507 -23.11 0.16 -30.91
C GLU A 507 -21.93 -0.79 -31.03
N GLY A 508 -21.04 -0.59 -32.01
CA GLY A 508 -19.84 -1.42 -32.20
C GLY A 508 -18.91 -1.36 -30.98
N ALA A 509 -18.64 -0.16 -30.46
CA ALA A 509 -17.84 0.00 -29.25
C ALA A 509 -18.49 -0.69 -28.03
N GLN A 510 -19.82 -0.71 -27.91
CA GLN A 510 -20.47 -1.41 -26.80
C GLN A 510 -20.34 -2.93 -26.92
N ASN A 511 -20.53 -3.48 -28.12
CA ASN A 511 -20.36 -4.92 -28.37
C ASN A 511 -18.92 -5.36 -28.08
N GLU A 512 -17.92 -4.58 -28.53
CA GLU A 512 -16.51 -4.81 -28.21
C GLU A 512 -16.27 -4.88 -26.70
N MET A 513 -16.80 -3.92 -25.92
CA MET A 513 -16.65 -3.94 -24.46
C MET A 513 -17.32 -5.17 -23.82
N MET A 514 -18.49 -5.59 -24.32
CA MET A 514 -19.18 -6.78 -23.81
C MET A 514 -18.41 -8.07 -24.13
N GLU A 515 -17.86 -8.19 -25.35
CA GLU A 515 -17.03 -9.32 -25.75
C GLU A 515 -15.76 -9.39 -24.90
N LEU A 516 -15.04 -8.27 -24.73
CA LEU A 516 -13.85 -8.19 -23.88
C LEU A 516 -14.16 -8.56 -22.41
N ALA A 517 -15.32 -8.14 -21.90
CA ALA A 517 -15.73 -8.49 -20.55
C ALA A 517 -15.96 -9.99 -20.39
N LEU A 518 -16.64 -10.58 -21.37
CA LEU A 518 -16.91 -12.00 -21.39
C LEU A 518 -15.63 -12.83 -21.52
N GLU A 519 -14.70 -12.42 -22.38
CA GLU A 519 -13.40 -13.06 -22.53
C GLU A 519 -12.58 -13.00 -21.25
N GLY A 520 -12.52 -11.83 -20.58
CA GLY A 520 -11.86 -11.69 -19.29
C GLY A 520 -12.47 -12.62 -18.24
N ALA A 521 -13.79 -12.63 -18.12
CA ALA A 521 -14.48 -13.48 -17.16
C ALA A 521 -14.28 -14.99 -17.46
N LYS A 522 -14.22 -15.38 -18.74
CA LYS A 522 -13.87 -16.76 -19.16
C LYS A 522 -12.44 -17.15 -18.80
N ARG A 523 -11.51 -16.19 -18.75
CA ARG A 523 -10.14 -16.38 -18.25
C ARG A 523 -10.03 -16.38 -16.72
N GLY A 524 -11.15 -16.29 -15.99
CA GLY A 524 -11.16 -16.25 -14.53
C GLY A 524 -10.88 -14.87 -13.94
N GLU A 525 -10.89 -13.82 -14.76
CA GLU A 525 -10.62 -12.45 -14.31
C GLU A 525 -11.78 -11.85 -13.50
N ILE A 526 -11.46 -10.88 -12.65
CA ILE A 526 -12.44 -9.99 -12.03
C ILE A 526 -12.55 -8.76 -12.94
N VAL A 527 -13.56 -8.75 -13.78
CA VAL A 527 -13.77 -7.70 -14.76
C VAL A 527 -14.67 -6.63 -14.20
N VAL A 528 -14.21 -5.39 -14.19
CA VAL A 528 -15.03 -4.21 -13.90
C VAL A 528 -15.39 -3.53 -15.21
N ARG A 529 -16.68 -3.37 -15.45
CA ARG A 529 -17.24 -2.54 -16.50
C ARG A 529 -17.67 -1.21 -15.89
N LEU A 530 -16.81 -0.19 -16.06
CA LEU A 530 -16.98 1.13 -15.45
C LEU A 530 -17.76 2.07 -16.38
N LYS A 531 -18.90 2.56 -15.89
CA LYS A 531 -19.85 3.40 -16.63
C LYS A 531 -20.03 4.73 -15.91
N GLN A 532 -20.15 5.82 -16.67
CA GLN A 532 -20.40 7.13 -16.06
C GLN A 532 -21.82 7.20 -15.48
N GLY A 533 -21.99 7.85 -14.33
CA GLY A 533 -23.27 7.98 -13.65
C GLY A 533 -23.70 6.67 -13.00
N ASP A 534 -24.96 6.30 -13.21
CA ASP A 534 -25.52 5.02 -12.77
C ASP A 534 -25.65 4.04 -13.95
N PRO A 535 -25.32 2.73 -13.80
CA PRO A 535 -25.38 1.78 -14.90
C PRO A 535 -26.77 1.62 -15.55
N PHE A 536 -27.84 1.79 -14.79
CA PHE A 536 -29.22 1.52 -15.22
C PHE A 536 -30.00 2.79 -15.61
N VAL A 537 -29.51 3.99 -15.27
CA VAL A 537 -30.12 5.24 -15.71
C VAL A 537 -29.49 5.69 -17.04
N TYR A 538 -30.13 5.35 -18.16
CA TYR A 538 -29.66 5.62 -19.54
C TYR A 538 -28.24 5.12 -19.87
N GLY A 539 -27.66 4.30 -19.00
CA GLY A 539 -26.34 3.70 -19.20
C GLY A 539 -26.34 2.47 -20.11
N ARG A 540 -27.50 1.92 -20.49
CA ARG A 540 -27.63 0.62 -21.19
C ARG A 540 -27.12 -0.58 -20.39
N GLY A 541 -26.98 -0.46 -19.06
CA GLY A 541 -26.49 -1.56 -18.23
C GLY A 541 -27.37 -2.80 -18.24
N GLY A 542 -28.68 -2.65 -18.41
CA GLY A 542 -29.60 -3.80 -18.54
C GLY A 542 -29.30 -4.67 -19.77
N GLU A 543 -28.92 -4.06 -20.89
CA GLU A 543 -28.51 -4.80 -22.11
C GLU A 543 -27.23 -5.60 -21.84
N GLU A 544 -26.23 -4.98 -21.20
CA GLU A 544 -24.97 -5.64 -20.87
C GLU A 544 -25.19 -6.81 -19.89
N VAL A 545 -26.04 -6.64 -18.87
CA VAL A 545 -26.40 -7.71 -17.92
C VAL A 545 -27.07 -8.90 -18.62
N LEU A 546 -28.04 -8.64 -19.50
CA LEU A 546 -28.72 -9.70 -20.26
C LEU A 546 -27.73 -10.45 -21.16
N TYR A 547 -26.86 -9.71 -21.85
CA TYR A 547 -25.83 -10.29 -22.69
C TYR A 547 -24.88 -11.21 -21.89
N PHE A 548 -24.41 -10.79 -20.72
CA PHE A 548 -23.53 -11.62 -19.90
C PHE A 548 -24.25 -12.86 -19.37
N ARG A 549 -25.53 -12.71 -18.95
CA ARG A 549 -26.35 -13.82 -18.46
C ARG A 549 -26.56 -14.89 -19.52
N ASP A 550 -26.85 -14.49 -20.76
CA ASP A 550 -27.03 -15.41 -21.89
C ASP A 550 -25.76 -16.22 -22.18
N HIS A 551 -24.59 -15.71 -21.80
CA HIS A 551 -23.31 -16.39 -21.90
C HIS A 551 -22.85 -17.06 -20.59
N GLY A 552 -23.74 -17.18 -19.61
CA GLY A 552 -23.52 -17.92 -18.37
C GLY A 552 -22.72 -17.18 -17.30
N PHE A 553 -22.72 -15.84 -17.34
CA PHE A 553 -22.11 -14.95 -16.34
C PHE A 553 -23.15 -13.97 -15.78
N GLU A 554 -23.54 -14.14 -14.51
CA GLU A 554 -24.37 -13.16 -13.82
C GLU A 554 -23.50 -12.01 -13.32
N SER A 555 -23.83 -10.79 -13.72
CA SER A 555 -23.06 -9.60 -13.32
C SER A 555 -23.57 -9.02 -12.00
N VAL A 556 -22.66 -8.61 -11.14
CA VAL A 556 -23.00 -7.82 -9.95
C VAL A 556 -23.05 -6.35 -10.36
N VAL A 557 -24.21 -5.71 -10.17
CA VAL A 557 -24.39 -4.29 -10.49
C VAL A 557 -24.20 -3.45 -9.24
N ILE A 558 -23.25 -2.52 -9.29
CA ILE A 558 -22.97 -1.58 -8.20
C ILE A 558 -23.50 -0.21 -8.63
N PRO A 559 -24.43 0.39 -7.86
CA PRO A 559 -25.04 1.66 -8.21
C PRO A 559 -24.01 2.79 -8.20
N GLY A 560 -24.26 3.79 -9.04
CA GLY A 560 -23.56 5.06 -9.02
C GLY A 560 -24.52 6.20 -8.75
N ILE A 561 -24.01 7.36 -8.33
CA ILE A 561 -24.85 8.54 -8.20
C ILE A 561 -25.16 9.07 -9.62
N SER A 562 -26.43 9.02 -10.02
CA SER A 562 -26.85 9.50 -11.34
C SER A 562 -26.71 11.02 -11.45
N SER A 563 -26.22 11.50 -12.60
CA SER A 563 -26.16 12.94 -12.91
C SER A 563 -27.55 13.59 -12.89
N ALA A 564 -28.61 12.83 -13.19
CA ALA A 564 -29.99 13.30 -13.14
C ALA A 564 -30.44 13.80 -11.74
N LEU A 565 -29.77 13.33 -10.67
CA LEU A 565 -30.05 13.73 -9.29
C LEU A 565 -28.92 14.60 -8.71
N ALA A 566 -27.66 14.25 -9.01
CA ALA A 566 -26.51 14.97 -8.47
C ALA A 566 -26.36 16.37 -9.08
N ALA A 567 -26.57 16.52 -10.40
CA ALA A 567 -26.34 17.80 -11.05
C ALA A 567 -27.32 18.89 -10.58
N PRO A 568 -28.64 18.65 -10.49
CA PRO A 568 -29.55 19.63 -9.91
C PRO A 568 -29.19 19.99 -8.46
N LEU A 569 -28.82 19.01 -7.64
CA LEU A 569 -28.41 19.23 -6.25
C LEU A 569 -27.20 20.17 -6.17
N MET A 570 -26.19 19.99 -7.03
CA MET A 570 -25.00 20.85 -7.10
C MET A 570 -25.29 22.27 -7.59
N MET A 571 -26.42 22.50 -8.27
CA MET A 571 -26.90 23.85 -8.58
C MET A 571 -27.66 24.50 -7.42
N GLY A 572 -28.02 23.75 -6.38
CA GLY A 572 -29.03 24.17 -5.41
C GLY A 572 -30.46 24.03 -5.94
N ILE A 573 -30.74 23.06 -6.82
CA ILE A 573 -32.07 22.78 -7.35
C ILE A 573 -32.57 21.45 -6.79
N PRO A 574 -33.58 21.45 -5.91
CA PRO A 574 -34.23 20.21 -5.46
C PRO A 574 -35.08 19.66 -6.61
N VAL A 575 -34.94 18.38 -6.93
CA VAL A 575 -35.76 17.78 -8.02
C VAL A 575 -37.24 17.63 -7.65
N THR A 576 -37.56 17.66 -6.35
CA THR A 576 -38.93 17.66 -5.80
C THR A 576 -38.98 18.58 -4.59
N GLN A 577 -40.07 19.32 -4.43
CA GLN A 577 -40.30 20.18 -3.27
C GLN A 577 -41.81 20.38 -3.05
N ARG A 578 -42.27 20.21 -1.81
CA ARG A 578 -43.69 20.42 -1.45
C ARG A 578 -44.11 21.86 -1.81
N GLY A 579 -45.31 21.98 -2.39
CA GLY A 579 -45.86 23.26 -2.85
C GLY A 579 -45.21 23.82 -4.12
N VAL A 580 -44.31 23.05 -4.76
CA VAL A 580 -43.67 23.44 -6.03
C VAL A 580 -43.64 22.29 -7.04
N ALA A 581 -43.02 21.16 -6.70
CA ALA A 581 -42.86 20.01 -7.58
C ALA A 581 -43.09 18.71 -6.80
N GLU A 582 -44.20 18.03 -7.10
CA GLU A 582 -44.66 16.80 -6.45
C GLU A 582 -44.21 15.55 -7.21
N SER A 583 -43.75 15.72 -8.45
CA SER A 583 -43.29 14.63 -9.31
C SER A 583 -42.01 14.98 -10.05
N LEU A 584 -41.17 13.98 -10.29
CA LEU A 584 -39.99 14.04 -11.12
C LEU A 584 -40.17 13.07 -12.31
N VAL A 585 -39.93 13.56 -13.52
CA VAL A 585 -39.81 12.72 -14.71
C VAL A 585 -38.40 12.84 -15.25
N MET A 586 -37.74 11.69 -15.44
CA MET A 586 -36.47 11.60 -16.13
C MET A 586 -36.72 11.11 -17.55
N CYS A 587 -36.16 11.82 -18.54
CA CYS A 587 -36.27 11.46 -19.95
C CYS A 587 -34.91 11.65 -20.66
N THR A 588 -34.80 11.13 -21.88
CA THR A 588 -33.69 11.45 -22.78
C THR A 588 -34.16 12.33 -23.91
N GLY A 589 -33.31 13.23 -24.42
CA GLY A 589 -33.61 14.02 -25.62
C GLY A 589 -33.34 13.28 -26.95
N VAL A 590 -32.78 12.06 -26.90
CA VAL A 590 -32.38 11.31 -28.11
C VAL A 590 -32.70 9.83 -27.97
N GLY A 591 -33.40 9.29 -28.97
CA GLY A 591 -33.74 7.88 -29.07
C GLY A 591 -32.63 7.05 -29.72
N ARG A 592 -32.83 5.73 -29.79
CA ARG A 592 -31.89 4.81 -30.45
C ARG A 592 -31.58 5.27 -31.87
N GLN A 593 -30.31 5.24 -32.26
CA GLN A 593 -29.81 5.71 -33.56
C GLN A 593 -30.16 7.18 -33.87
N GLY A 594 -30.30 8.02 -32.85
CA GLY A 594 -30.56 9.45 -33.05
C GLY A 594 -32.00 9.79 -33.39
N LYS A 595 -32.93 8.82 -33.28
CA LYS A 595 -34.37 9.01 -33.53
C LYS A 595 -34.97 10.02 -32.55
N SER A 596 -36.01 10.73 -32.99
CA SER A 596 -36.82 11.55 -32.12
C SER A 596 -37.51 10.70 -31.05
N VAL A 597 -37.75 11.32 -29.91
CA VAL A 597 -38.43 10.74 -28.76
C VAL A 597 -39.72 11.50 -28.51
N GLN A 598 -40.70 10.81 -27.93
CA GLN A 598 -41.91 11.45 -27.44
C GLN A 598 -41.60 12.09 -26.08
N LEU A 599 -41.66 13.42 -26.01
CA LEU A 599 -41.39 14.20 -24.80
C LEU A 599 -42.65 14.32 -23.93
N PRO A 600 -42.54 14.23 -22.60
CA PRO A 600 -43.69 14.39 -21.72
C PRO A 600 -44.28 15.81 -21.85
N GLY A 601 -45.60 15.93 -21.73
CA GLY A 601 -46.31 17.20 -21.69
C GLY A 601 -46.19 17.91 -20.35
N TYR A 602 -46.54 19.20 -20.37
CA TYR A 602 -46.43 20.09 -19.22
C TYR A 602 -47.42 19.73 -18.11
N VAL A 603 -46.90 19.70 -16.89
CA VAL A 603 -47.66 19.61 -15.63
C VAL A 603 -47.00 20.58 -14.65
N LYS A 604 -47.76 21.53 -14.11
CA LYS A 604 -47.22 22.60 -13.24
C LYS A 604 -46.44 22.06 -12.04
N SER A 605 -46.92 20.98 -11.40
CA SER A 605 -46.27 20.34 -10.25
C SER A 605 -45.21 19.29 -10.60
N ARG A 606 -44.61 19.35 -11.81
CA ARG A 606 -43.61 18.39 -12.27
C ARG A 606 -42.28 19.05 -12.57
N THR A 607 -41.21 18.45 -12.07
CA THR A 607 -39.84 18.67 -12.56
C THR A 607 -39.53 17.69 -13.67
N LEU A 608 -39.03 18.19 -14.80
CA LEU A 608 -38.54 17.38 -15.91
C LEU A 608 -37.02 17.43 -15.94
N VAL A 609 -36.36 16.29 -15.79
CA VAL A 609 -34.92 16.14 -16.01
C VAL A 609 -34.71 15.45 -17.35
N MET A 610 -33.91 16.08 -18.22
CA MET A 610 -33.60 15.58 -19.55
C MET A 610 -32.10 15.37 -19.73
N LEU A 611 -31.72 14.12 -19.99
CA LEU A 611 -30.35 13.72 -20.30
C LEU A 611 -30.13 13.66 -21.82
N MET A 612 -28.90 13.90 -22.27
CA MET A 612 -28.53 13.81 -23.70
C MET A 612 -29.35 14.74 -24.61
N GLY A 613 -29.80 15.89 -24.11
CA GLY A 613 -30.64 16.83 -24.86
C GLY A 613 -29.94 18.13 -25.30
N VAL A 614 -28.84 18.54 -24.66
CA VAL A 614 -28.24 19.87 -24.86
C VAL A 614 -27.86 20.14 -26.31
N ALA A 615 -27.22 19.19 -26.99
CA ALA A 615 -26.85 19.32 -28.41
C ALA A 615 -28.06 19.48 -29.37
N ARG A 616 -29.29 19.23 -28.91
CA ARG A 616 -30.53 19.38 -29.67
C ARG A 616 -31.49 20.37 -29.01
N ILE A 617 -30.98 21.25 -28.15
CA ILE A 617 -31.79 22.18 -27.36
C ILE A 617 -32.80 22.94 -28.22
N ASN A 618 -32.41 23.48 -29.37
CA ASN A 618 -33.33 24.26 -30.22
C ASN A 618 -34.55 23.44 -30.67
N GLN A 619 -34.33 22.20 -31.11
CA GLN A 619 -35.42 21.30 -31.51
C GLN A 619 -36.29 20.91 -30.32
N ILE A 620 -35.67 20.70 -29.15
CA ILE A 620 -36.38 20.33 -27.92
C ILE A 620 -37.25 21.48 -27.44
N ILE A 621 -36.73 22.71 -27.39
CA ILE A 621 -37.50 23.91 -26.98
C ILE A 621 -38.68 24.14 -27.92
N GLN A 622 -38.49 23.95 -29.23
CA GLN A 622 -39.56 24.02 -30.21
C GLN A 622 -40.68 23.01 -29.88
N VAL A 623 -40.33 21.72 -29.72
CA VAL A 623 -41.30 20.67 -29.39
C VAL A 623 -41.99 20.90 -28.04
N LEU A 624 -41.26 21.42 -27.04
CA LEU A 624 -41.81 21.66 -25.71
C LEU A 624 -42.80 22.83 -25.69
N THR A 625 -42.53 23.92 -26.42
CA THR A 625 -43.28 25.18 -26.29
C THR A 625 -44.35 25.40 -27.36
N GLU A 626 -44.30 24.69 -28.50
CA GLU A 626 -45.33 24.76 -29.53
C GLU A 626 -46.64 24.08 -29.07
N SER A 627 -47.77 24.75 -29.35
CA SER A 627 -49.11 24.27 -28.99
C SER A 627 -49.43 22.90 -29.60
N GLU A 628 -49.08 22.68 -30.87
CA GLU A 628 -49.39 21.46 -31.63
C GLU A 628 -48.13 20.75 -32.15
N ALA A 629 -47.25 20.34 -31.24
CA ALA A 629 -46.05 19.57 -31.59
C ALA A 629 -46.31 18.05 -31.56
N ALA A 630 -46.11 17.36 -32.68
CA ALA A 630 -46.25 15.90 -32.78
C ALA A 630 -45.26 15.10 -31.90
N GLY A 631 -44.19 15.75 -31.42
CA GLY A 631 -43.15 15.14 -30.59
C GLY A 631 -43.40 15.21 -29.07
N ARG A 632 -44.57 15.69 -28.62
CA ARG A 632 -44.88 15.89 -27.19
C ARG A 632 -46.24 15.29 -26.82
N ASP A 633 -46.34 14.62 -25.68
CA ASP A 633 -47.58 13.99 -25.18
C ASP A 633 -48.21 14.83 -24.08
N GLY A 634 -49.20 15.67 -24.42
CA GLY A 634 -49.99 16.45 -23.45
C GLY A 634 -50.07 17.93 -23.77
N ALA A 635 -49.94 18.80 -22.76
CA ALA A 635 -49.99 20.26 -22.90
C ALA A 635 -48.60 20.88 -23.21
N ALA A 636 -48.58 22.02 -23.92
CA ALA A 636 -47.37 22.78 -24.20
C ALA A 636 -46.81 23.43 -22.93
N TYR A 637 -45.50 23.58 -22.90
CA TYR A 637 -44.79 24.23 -21.80
C TYR A 637 -44.85 25.76 -21.98
N PRO A 638 -45.14 26.53 -20.92
CA PRO A 638 -45.07 27.98 -20.98
C PRO A 638 -43.65 28.46 -21.28
N LYS A 639 -43.49 29.47 -22.16
CA LYS A 639 -42.15 29.98 -22.53
C LYS A 639 -41.40 30.61 -21.37
N HIS A 640 -42.11 31.17 -20.39
CA HIS A 640 -41.50 31.75 -19.18
C HIS A 640 -41.08 30.69 -18.16
N LEU A 641 -41.38 29.41 -18.38
CA LEU A 641 -41.07 28.35 -17.43
C LEU A 641 -39.54 28.26 -17.20
N PRO A 642 -39.08 28.18 -15.94
CA PRO A 642 -37.67 28.03 -15.62
C PRO A 642 -37.02 26.79 -16.23
N ILE A 643 -35.79 26.96 -16.72
CA ILE A 643 -34.90 25.90 -17.16
C ILE A 643 -33.49 26.15 -16.61
N GLY A 644 -32.83 25.06 -16.19
CA GLY A 644 -31.43 25.02 -15.83
C GLY A 644 -30.67 23.99 -16.67
N ILE A 645 -29.46 24.32 -17.08
CA ILE A 645 -28.51 23.41 -17.74
C ILE A 645 -27.29 23.27 -16.84
N VAL A 646 -26.88 22.02 -16.60
CA VAL A 646 -25.62 21.70 -15.93
C VAL A 646 -24.72 20.97 -16.88
N GLU A 647 -23.51 21.49 -17.03
CA GLU A 647 -22.44 20.89 -17.78
C GLU A 647 -21.35 20.42 -16.83
N ARG A 648 -20.80 19.24 -17.10
CA ARG A 648 -19.69 18.64 -16.35
C ARG A 648 -19.93 18.67 -14.84
N ALA A 649 -21.13 18.25 -14.43
CA ALA A 649 -21.53 18.23 -13.04
C ALA A 649 -20.48 17.52 -12.17
N SER A 650 -20.19 18.09 -10.99
CA SER A 650 -19.14 17.66 -10.04
C SER A 650 -17.69 17.81 -10.51
N SER A 651 -17.42 18.20 -11.74
CA SER A 651 -16.06 18.49 -12.20
C SER A 651 -15.62 19.89 -11.75
N PRO A 652 -14.30 20.14 -11.57
CA PRO A 652 -13.79 21.47 -11.23
C PRO A 652 -14.22 22.57 -12.22
N ASP A 653 -14.43 22.20 -13.48
CA ASP A 653 -14.88 23.07 -14.57
C ASP A 653 -16.40 22.96 -14.87
N GLN A 654 -17.19 22.52 -13.88
CA GLN A 654 -18.66 22.53 -13.93
C GLN A 654 -19.19 23.90 -14.37
N ARG A 655 -20.29 23.91 -15.13
CA ARG A 655 -21.01 25.14 -15.43
C ARG A 655 -22.51 24.97 -15.26
N VAL A 656 -23.15 26.03 -14.79
CA VAL A 656 -24.58 26.12 -14.53
C VAL A 656 -25.15 27.31 -15.29
N ILE A 657 -26.18 27.06 -16.10
CA ILE A 657 -26.85 28.08 -16.91
C ILE A 657 -28.33 28.05 -16.55
N LEU A 658 -28.87 29.16 -16.06
CA LEU A 658 -30.27 29.30 -15.67
C LEU A 658 -30.95 30.32 -16.57
N SER A 659 -32.14 30.02 -17.08
CA SER A 659 -32.96 30.95 -17.86
C SER A 659 -34.42 30.47 -17.88
N THR A 660 -35.20 30.96 -18.84
CA THR A 660 -36.53 30.45 -19.19
C THR A 660 -36.46 29.61 -20.46
N LEU A 661 -37.46 28.78 -20.73
CA LEU A 661 -37.54 28.04 -22.00
C LEU A 661 -37.45 28.96 -23.23
N GLY A 662 -38.00 30.18 -23.15
CA GLY A 662 -37.91 31.18 -24.20
C GLY A 662 -36.55 31.90 -24.30
N GLY A 663 -35.76 31.92 -23.23
CA GLY A 663 -34.49 32.66 -23.14
C GLY A 663 -33.22 31.81 -23.22
N ILE A 664 -33.33 30.49 -23.02
CA ILE A 664 -32.15 29.61 -22.88
C ILE A 664 -31.25 29.56 -24.12
N GLU A 665 -31.81 29.70 -25.33
CA GLU A 665 -31.03 29.76 -26.57
C GLU A 665 -30.15 31.02 -26.65
N GLU A 666 -30.62 32.14 -26.10
CA GLU A 666 -29.81 33.36 -26.00
C GLU A 666 -28.69 33.20 -24.98
N ALA A 667 -28.99 32.64 -23.81
CA ALA A 667 -27.99 32.34 -22.79
C ALA A 667 -26.88 31.41 -23.33
N LEU A 668 -27.25 30.36 -24.07
CA LEU A 668 -26.29 29.42 -24.66
C LEU A 668 -25.41 30.06 -25.74
N ARG A 669 -25.89 31.07 -26.49
CA ARG A 669 -25.06 31.79 -27.47
C ARG A 669 -23.90 32.57 -26.84
N LYS A 670 -23.94 32.84 -25.53
CA LYS A 670 -22.88 33.54 -24.79
C LYS A 670 -21.75 32.62 -24.34
N VAL A 671 -21.91 31.31 -24.47
CA VAL A 671 -20.98 30.32 -23.92
C VAL A 671 -20.66 29.22 -24.92
N GLU A 672 -19.44 28.68 -24.86
CA GLU A 672 -19.06 27.49 -25.64
C GLU A 672 -19.55 26.22 -24.96
N GLU A 673 -20.21 25.30 -25.67
CA GLU A 673 -20.75 24.05 -25.12
C GLU A 673 -19.67 23.17 -24.46
N ARG A 674 -19.96 22.64 -23.26
CA ARG A 674 -19.07 21.74 -22.51
C ARG A 674 -19.77 20.41 -22.20
N PRO A 675 -19.70 19.40 -23.08
CA PRO A 675 -20.29 18.10 -22.79
C PRO A 675 -19.51 17.35 -21.68
N PRO A 676 -20.17 16.46 -20.91
CA PRO A 676 -21.60 16.16 -20.95
C PRO A 676 -22.47 17.20 -20.22
N GLY A 677 -23.66 17.48 -20.76
CA GLY A 677 -24.63 18.40 -20.16
C GLY A 677 -26.04 17.79 -20.01
N MET A 678 -26.80 18.28 -19.04
CA MET A 678 -28.18 17.88 -18.76
C MET A 678 -29.07 19.07 -18.44
N MET A 679 -30.40 18.92 -18.60
CA MET A 679 -31.37 20.00 -18.44
C MET A 679 -32.41 19.68 -17.37
N VAL A 680 -32.74 20.66 -16.54
CA VAL A 680 -33.82 20.62 -15.55
C VAL A 680 -34.86 21.67 -15.97
N VAL A 681 -36.10 21.27 -16.15
CA VAL A 681 -37.20 22.15 -16.55
C VAL A 681 -38.31 22.09 -15.51
N GLY A 682 -38.81 23.24 -15.08
CA GLY A 682 -39.90 23.35 -14.12
C GLY A 682 -39.62 24.32 -12.99
N TRP A 683 -40.66 24.61 -12.21
CA TRP A 683 -40.63 25.61 -11.14
C TRP A 683 -39.60 25.33 -10.05
N ALA A 684 -39.20 24.07 -9.88
CA ALA A 684 -38.17 23.66 -8.92
C ALA A 684 -36.82 24.38 -9.13
N ALA A 685 -36.52 24.83 -10.35
CA ALA A 685 -35.24 25.46 -10.69
C ALA A 685 -34.97 26.80 -9.98
N LEU A 686 -36.00 27.45 -9.43
CA LEU A 686 -35.86 28.74 -8.72
C LEU A 686 -36.11 28.67 -7.21
N CYS A 687 -36.43 27.49 -6.67
CA CYS A 687 -37.03 27.38 -5.33
C CYS A 687 -36.13 27.72 -4.16
N LEU A 688 -34.82 27.51 -4.28
CA LEU A 688 -33.84 27.81 -3.23
C LEU A 688 -33.12 29.15 -3.44
N GLU A 689 -33.48 29.91 -4.47
CA GLU A 689 -32.86 31.20 -4.75
C GLU A 689 -33.40 32.30 -3.82
N GLY A 690 -32.52 33.21 -3.40
CA GLY A 690 -32.87 34.32 -2.51
C GLY A 690 -33.42 33.84 -1.17
N THR A 691 -34.60 34.32 -0.78
CA THR A 691 -35.29 33.88 0.44
C THR A 691 -35.98 32.52 0.32
N GLY A 692 -35.93 31.90 -0.86
CA GLY A 692 -36.63 30.66 -1.18
C GLY A 692 -38.11 30.86 -1.51
N ARG A 693 -38.71 29.86 -2.15
CA ARG A 693 -40.12 29.80 -2.56
C ARG A 693 -40.67 28.40 -2.33
N VAL A 694 -41.80 28.30 -1.62
CA VAL A 694 -42.42 27.02 -1.23
C VAL A 694 -43.89 26.90 -1.64
N ASP A 695 -44.46 27.94 -2.27
CA ASP A 695 -45.89 28.16 -2.49
C ASP A 695 -46.21 28.40 -3.99
N VAL A 696 -45.35 27.93 -4.90
CA VAL A 696 -45.50 28.19 -6.35
C VAL A 696 -46.79 27.59 -6.92
N LEU A 697 -47.26 26.48 -6.37
CA LEU A 697 -48.51 25.85 -6.78
C LEU A 697 -49.75 26.60 -6.29
N ASP A 698 -49.63 27.42 -5.24
CA ASP A 698 -50.73 28.18 -4.64
C ASP A 698 -50.96 29.54 -5.33
N ARG A 699 -50.05 29.93 -6.24
CA ARG A 699 -50.04 31.25 -6.90
C ARG A 699 -50.66 31.25 -8.30
N GLY A 700 -51.25 32.41 -8.65
CA GLY A 700 -51.90 32.66 -9.94
C GLY A 700 -50.91 32.91 -11.08
N VAL A 701 -51.42 32.96 -12.31
CA VAL A 701 -50.61 33.10 -13.54
C VAL A 701 -49.92 34.48 -13.63
N ASP A 702 -50.56 35.54 -13.15
CA ASP A 702 -49.99 36.90 -13.18
C ASP A 702 -48.74 37.05 -12.28
N ASP A 703 -48.67 36.25 -11.20
CA ASP A 703 -47.52 36.22 -10.29
C ASP A 703 -46.30 35.52 -10.91
N GLU A 704 -46.52 34.56 -11.82
CA GLU A 704 -45.46 33.71 -12.39
C GLU A 704 -44.43 34.53 -13.17
N ALA A 705 -44.87 35.47 -14.01
CA ALA A 705 -43.98 36.30 -14.81
C ALA A 705 -43.16 37.28 -13.96
N GLN A 706 -43.72 37.76 -12.84
CA GLN A 706 -42.99 38.58 -11.88
C GLN A 706 -41.93 37.76 -11.15
N ILE A 707 -42.29 36.57 -10.64
CA ILE A 707 -41.35 35.66 -9.95
C ILE A 707 -40.14 35.34 -10.83
N VAL A 708 -40.37 35.04 -12.12
CA VAL A 708 -39.30 34.72 -13.06
C VAL A 708 -38.39 35.93 -13.35
N ARG A 709 -38.96 37.13 -13.46
CA ARG A 709 -38.18 38.37 -13.63
C ARG A 709 -37.34 38.70 -12.40
N GLU A 710 -37.91 38.57 -11.20
CA GLU A 710 -37.17 38.73 -9.95
C GLU A 710 -36.03 37.69 -9.83
N TRP A 711 -36.28 36.46 -10.28
CA TRP A 711 -35.29 35.38 -10.23
C TRP A 711 -34.13 35.61 -11.20
N LEU A 712 -34.35 36.03 -12.43
CA LEU A 712 -33.30 36.16 -13.45
C LEU A 712 -32.67 37.56 -13.51
N GLY A 713 -33.35 38.59 -13.00
CA GLY A 713 -32.92 39.98 -13.13
C GLY A 713 -33.05 40.50 -14.55
N GLU A 714 -32.36 41.61 -14.85
CA GLU A 714 -32.47 42.31 -16.14
C GLU A 714 -31.88 41.53 -17.32
N GLU A 715 -30.85 40.71 -17.10
CA GLU A 715 -30.19 39.95 -18.17
C GLU A 715 -31.02 38.77 -18.69
N GLY A 716 -32.03 38.30 -17.94
CA GLY A 716 -32.87 37.17 -18.35
C GLY A 716 -32.16 35.80 -18.34
N TYR A 717 -30.93 35.72 -17.84
CA TYR A 717 -30.21 34.46 -17.58
C TYR A 717 -29.17 34.65 -16.47
N LYS A 718 -28.72 33.54 -15.86
CA LYS A 718 -27.59 33.50 -14.92
C LYS A 718 -26.62 32.41 -15.33
N ILE A 719 -25.31 32.70 -15.29
CA ILE A 719 -24.26 31.70 -15.52
C ILE A 719 -23.37 31.63 -14.28
N ARG A 720 -23.14 30.42 -13.76
CA ARG A 720 -22.21 30.13 -12.67
C ARG A 720 -21.15 29.15 -13.15
N GLU A 721 -19.90 29.44 -12.85
CA GLU A 721 -18.73 28.65 -13.26
C GLU A 721 -18.09 28.01 -12.02
N GLY A 722 -17.68 26.75 -12.17
CA GLY A 722 -17.05 25.95 -11.14
C GLY A 722 -18.01 25.40 -10.08
N LEU A 723 -17.41 24.67 -9.14
CA LEU A 723 -18.06 24.23 -7.91
C LEU A 723 -18.16 25.38 -6.91
N SER A 724 -19.15 25.34 -6.02
CA SER A 724 -19.19 26.26 -4.87
C SER A 724 -18.01 25.99 -3.93
N GLU A 725 -17.62 26.98 -3.13
CA GLU A 725 -16.49 26.83 -2.20
C GLU A 725 -16.74 25.71 -1.18
N GLU A 726 -17.99 25.54 -0.72
CA GLU A 726 -18.35 24.46 0.20
C GLU A 726 -18.15 23.08 -0.44
N TRP A 727 -18.51 22.94 -1.72
CA TRP A 727 -18.26 21.70 -2.46
C TRP A 727 -16.77 21.48 -2.70
N LYS A 728 -16.00 22.53 -2.98
CA LYS A 728 -14.54 22.43 -3.13
C LYS A 728 -13.89 21.97 -1.83
N ASP A 729 -14.28 22.53 -0.70
CA ASP A 729 -13.72 22.18 0.62
C ASP A 729 -14.01 20.72 0.98
N ILE A 730 -15.23 20.25 0.74
CA ILE A 730 -15.64 18.86 1.04
C ILE A 730 -14.97 17.86 0.10
N LEU A 731 -14.78 18.21 -1.18
CA LEU A 731 -14.30 17.29 -2.19
C LEU A 731 -12.76 17.26 -2.31
N ASN A 732 -12.07 18.32 -1.87
CA ASN A 732 -10.61 18.42 -1.88
C ASN A 732 -9.94 18.10 -0.53
N GLY A 733 -10.71 18.04 0.56
CA GLY A 733 -10.24 17.60 1.89
C GLY A 733 -10.27 16.10 2.05
#